data_AF-A0A2X4PFY0-F1
#
_entry.id   AF-A0A2X4PFY0-F1
#
_cell.length_a   1.000
_cell.length_b   1.000
_cell.length_c   1.000
_cell.angle_alpha   90.00
_cell.angle_beta   90.00
_cell.angle_gamma   90.00
#
_symmetry.space_group_name_H-M   'P 1'
#
loop_
_entity.id
_entity.type
_entity.pdbx_description
1 polymer ?
#
loop_
_entity_poly.entity_id
_entity_poly.type
_entity_poly.pdbx_seq_one_letter_code
_entity_poly.pdbx_strand_id
1 'polypeptide(L)'
;MGSEASLLSPLKYRFVLLFALCFCALVVVLILPSASLLLAMAAVVYSLLLIFKREELSRLKHMTAVAFAFILLGVLPLLFGRTAGDDNAWLSWYGWGVTADTFHMALLVGSRCLAAFGVLLTLMAFFPIYMMASEMRRMGIPSLFVDLFELIYRYIYVLSETAEHIRTAQIARLGYASWKTRLHHSAQLVGQTLVLAYDEADKMYNGLLSRGYDEDASKDKEKRDTRGTSLLPQTDQPILQLKDICYGYDKSKEVLKNFNLSIPAGQRLAILGKNGAGKSTLFLLLNGIFRPSAGSIRLSGLEVSSSAKDLSRLRKEVALVFQNSNYQLFTPSVQDEIAFGLRNIGLTGQALQARVEKQLRDFGLVEMRHTPPHKLSDGQKKWVAIAAVLATDPSVVIFDEPTSNLDCLYSRKVFRLMRQLSHEGKTVILCTHDMDLAYEWAERIVVLRKGEVLGDATPSEIFADTALLHETHLDTPRMLRCSLQSNTIPRPEDLPGSPQCYLPLFIHSGAVRALIVGGGRGAAAKASTLTACGLQTDVIATEVCPDIRRLSEENRISLYLRSFVPGDTQPYRLVVAATGDSRLDHAICREAADHSSLYAMLSDPDRSLFHFAATGQRAGIEIAVHSRYRLPELSAGLRDKVLTSLPISLDDRLEELGLLRAEWIRSKSQDEALARSLRLAYENKVKSFIDSITL
;
A
#
# COMPACT_ATOMS: atom_id res chain seq x y z
N MET A 1 -11.00 -25.15 -27.92
CA MET A 1 -12.42 -25.13 -27.48
C MET A 1 -12.68 -26.41 -26.71
N GLY A 2 -13.26 -26.32 -25.51
CA GLY A 2 -13.78 -27.46 -24.74
C GLY A 2 -12.91 -27.96 -23.59
N SER A 3 -12.91 -27.26 -22.44
CA SER A 3 -12.93 -27.93 -21.11
C SER A 3 -13.18 -26.99 -19.91
N GLU A 4 -13.11 -25.66 -20.05
CA GLU A 4 -13.38 -24.74 -18.91
C GLU A 4 -14.78 -24.09 -18.92
N ALA A 5 -15.63 -24.39 -19.89
CA ALA A 5 -16.97 -23.81 -19.99
C ALA A 5 -18.01 -24.45 -19.05
N SER A 6 -17.67 -25.52 -18.31
CA SER A 6 -18.63 -26.33 -17.54
C SER A 6 -18.80 -25.92 -16.07
N LEU A 7 -17.89 -25.13 -15.48
CA LEU A 7 -17.98 -24.73 -14.07
C LEU A 7 -18.70 -23.38 -13.84
N LEU A 8 -18.90 -22.57 -14.89
CA LEU A 8 -19.57 -21.26 -14.82
C LEU A 8 -21.04 -21.26 -15.29
N SER A 9 -21.57 -22.39 -15.76
CA SER A 9 -22.93 -22.48 -16.31
C SER A 9 -24.08 -22.45 -15.27
N PRO A 10 -24.00 -23.07 -14.07
CA PRO A 10 -25.15 -23.08 -13.15
C PRO A 10 -25.35 -21.72 -12.44
N LEU A 11 -24.26 -21.00 -12.17
CA LEU A 11 -24.30 -19.65 -11.56
C LEU A 11 -24.89 -18.62 -12.53
N LYS A 12 -24.51 -18.66 -13.82
CA LYS A 12 -25.10 -17.79 -14.85
C LYS A 12 -26.60 -18.05 -15.04
N TYR A 13 -27.04 -19.30 -14.99
CA TYR A 13 -28.45 -19.64 -15.18
C TYR A 13 -29.32 -19.18 -13.99
N ARG A 14 -28.85 -19.43 -12.76
CA ARG A 14 -29.50 -18.91 -11.54
C ARG A 14 -29.56 -17.38 -11.52
N PHE A 15 -28.53 -16.74 -12.04
CA PHE A 15 -28.46 -15.28 -12.16
C PHE A 15 -29.51 -14.72 -13.13
N VAL A 16 -29.59 -15.24 -14.37
CA VAL A 16 -30.56 -14.78 -15.36
C VAL A 16 -31.99 -14.96 -14.85
N LEU A 17 -32.27 -16.10 -14.19
CA LEU A 17 -33.57 -16.38 -13.60
C LEU A 17 -33.93 -15.39 -12.48
N LEU A 18 -33.00 -15.13 -11.55
CA LEU A 18 -33.24 -14.23 -10.43
C LEU A 18 -33.36 -12.76 -10.88
N PHE A 19 -32.58 -12.33 -11.88
CA PHE A 19 -32.70 -11.00 -12.47
C PHE A 19 -34.05 -10.83 -13.17
N ALA A 20 -34.47 -11.81 -13.98
CA ALA A 20 -35.77 -11.83 -14.62
C ALA A 20 -36.91 -11.80 -13.59
N LEU A 21 -36.80 -12.55 -12.49
CA LEU A 21 -37.76 -12.53 -11.38
C LEU A 21 -37.84 -11.15 -10.72
N CYS A 22 -36.72 -10.51 -10.42
CA CYS A 22 -36.70 -9.17 -9.83
C CYS A 22 -37.27 -8.11 -10.79
N PHE A 23 -36.96 -8.23 -12.09
CA PHE A 23 -37.49 -7.34 -13.11
C PHE A 23 -39.01 -7.52 -13.28
N CYS A 24 -39.49 -8.76 -13.33
CA CYS A 24 -40.93 -9.07 -13.32
C CYS A 24 -41.61 -8.53 -12.05
N ALA A 25 -41.00 -8.69 -10.88
CA ALA A 25 -41.52 -8.12 -9.64
C ALA A 25 -41.61 -6.58 -9.70
N LEU A 26 -40.62 -5.91 -10.30
CA LEU A 26 -40.66 -4.46 -10.51
C LEU A 26 -41.82 -4.05 -11.45
N VAL A 27 -42.03 -4.77 -12.54
CA VAL A 27 -43.17 -4.54 -13.46
C VAL A 27 -44.51 -4.75 -12.74
N VAL A 28 -44.62 -5.81 -11.93
CA VAL A 28 -45.81 -6.10 -11.11
C VAL A 28 -46.09 -4.96 -10.11
N VAL A 29 -45.07 -4.41 -9.45
CA VAL A 29 -45.19 -3.24 -8.57
C VAL A 29 -45.79 -2.03 -9.29
N LEU A 30 -45.38 -1.80 -10.54
CA LEU A 30 -45.85 -0.66 -11.32
C LEU A 30 -47.33 -0.78 -11.71
N ILE A 31 -47.82 -2.01 -11.92
CA ILE A 31 -49.18 -2.27 -12.41
C ILE A 31 -50.18 -2.49 -11.27
N LEU A 32 -49.73 -2.97 -10.10
CA LEU A 32 -50.60 -3.28 -8.96
C LEU A 32 -51.41 -2.05 -8.48
N PRO A 33 -52.75 -2.12 -8.44
CA PRO A 33 -53.59 -0.98 -8.06
C PRO A 33 -53.84 -0.86 -6.55
N SER A 34 -53.48 -1.86 -5.75
CA SER A 34 -53.80 -1.90 -4.32
C SER A 34 -52.59 -1.66 -3.41
N ALA A 35 -52.73 -0.71 -2.48
CA ALA A 35 -51.67 -0.37 -1.54
C ALA A 35 -51.36 -1.49 -0.53
N SER A 36 -52.37 -2.29 -0.15
CA SER A 36 -52.22 -3.41 0.77
C SER A 36 -51.33 -4.53 0.21
N LEU A 37 -51.51 -4.88 -1.07
CA LEU A 37 -50.66 -5.87 -1.74
C LEU A 37 -49.23 -5.35 -1.92
N LEU A 38 -49.06 -4.06 -2.24
CA LEU A 38 -47.74 -3.44 -2.33
C LEU A 38 -46.99 -3.44 -1.00
N LEU A 39 -47.67 -3.13 0.11
CA LEU A 39 -47.09 -3.21 1.46
C LEU A 39 -46.72 -4.64 1.85
N ALA A 40 -47.60 -5.62 1.57
CA ALA A 40 -47.31 -7.02 1.84
C ALA A 40 -46.09 -7.50 1.03
N MET A 41 -46.01 -7.13 -0.24
CA MET A 41 -44.88 -7.48 -1.09
C MET A 41 -43.59 -6.82 -0.61
N ALA A 42 -43.64 -5.55 -0.22
CA ALA A 42 -42.49 -4.87 0.38
C ALA A 42 -42.03 -5.59 1.67
N ALA A 43 -42.96 -5.95 2.57
CA ALA A 43 -42.65 -6.65 3.80
C ALA A 43 -41.97 -8.01 3.55
N VAL A 44 -42.44 -8.78 2.57
CA VAL A 44 -41.83 -10.06 2.17
C VAL A 44 -40.41 -9.83 1.63
N VAL A 45 -40.25 -8.88 0.72
CA VAL A 45 -38.95 -8.58 0.09
C VAL A 45 -37.93 -8.12 1.14
N TYR A 46 -38.31 -7.22 2.05
CA TYR A 46 -37.43 -6.78 3.13
C TYR A 46 -37.13 -7.89 4.14
N SER A 47 -38.11 -8.75 4.46
CA SER A 47 -37.89 -9.89 5.35
C SER A 47 -36.89 -10.88 4.74
N LEU A 48 -37.02 -11.19 3.45
CA LEU A 48 -36.07 -12.03 2.72
C LEU A 48 -34.67 -11.40 2.70
N LEU A 49 -34.56 -10.10 2.42
CA LEU A 49 -33.28 -9.39 2.47
C LEU A 49 -32.60 -9.50 3.85
N LEU A 50 -33.36 -9.30 4.94
CA LEU A 50 -32.84 -9.39 6.30
C LEU A 50 -32.37 -10.81 6.66
N ILE A 51 -33.04 -11.85 6.13
CA ILE A 51 -32.67 -13.25 6.33
C ILE A 51 -31.39 -13.60 5.56
N PHE A 52 -31.30 -13.24 4.28
CA PHE A 52 -30.17 -13.60 3.42
C PHE A 52 -28.91 -12.75 3.64
N LYS A 53 -29.03 -11.51 4.14
CA LYS A 53 -27.91 -10.58 4.35
C LYS A 53 -27.74 -10.20 5.82
N ARG A 54 -27.71 -11.22 6.69
CA ARG A 54 -27.64 -11.04 8.15
C ARG A 54 -26.40 -10.26 8.62
N GLU A 55 -25.29 -10.32 7.88
CA GLU A 55 -24.05 -9.59 8.19
C GLU A 55 -24.12 -8.08 7.89
N GLU A 56 -25.03 -7.64 7.01
CA GLU A 56 -25.18 -6.23 6.61
C GLU A 56 -26.40 -5.54 7.24
N LEU A 57 -27.01 -6.17 8.26
CA LEU A 57 -28.29 -5.77 8.84
C LEU A 57 -28.36 -4.30 9.26
N SER A 58 -27.28 -3.76 9.82
CA SER A 58 -27.22 -2.36 10.27
C SER A 58 -27.30 -1.38 9.11
N ARG A 59 -26.56 -1.65 8.02
CA ARG A 59 -26.57 -0.82 6.80
C ARG A 59 -27.93 -0.87 6.12
N LEU A 60 -28.51 -2.07 5.99
CA LEU A 60 -29.81 -2.23 5.36
C LEU A 60 -30.91 -1.49 6.14
N LYS A 61 -30.93 -1.60 7.48
CA LYS A 61 -31.86 -0.85 8.34
C LYS A 61 -31.72 0.66 8.19
N HIS A 62 -30.49 1.16 8.07
CA HIS A 62 -30.26 2.59 7.90
C HIS A 62 -30.74 3.09 6.53
N MET A 63 -30.40 2.37 5.45
CA MET A 63 -30.86 2.71 4.09
C MET A 63 -32.38 2.69 3.97
N THR A 64 -33.06 1.70 4.57
CA THR A 64 -34.52 1.63 4.54
C THR A 64 -35.17 2.73 5.36
N ALA A 65 -34.62 3.08 6.52
CA ALA A 65 -35.11 4.20 7.32
C ALA A 65 -34.98 5.55 6.60
N VAL A 66 -33.82 5.79 5.96
CA VAL A 66 -33.57 7.02 5.19
C VAL A 66 -34.51 7.08 3.98
N ALA A 67 -34.60 6.00 3.20
CA ALA A 67 -35.50 5.94 2.05
C ALA A 67 -36.97 6.13 2.45
N PHE A 68 -37.40 5.52 3.56
CA PHE A 68 -38.74 5.73 4.11
C PHE A 68 -38.99 7.21 4.44
N ALA A 69 -38.03 7.89 5.07
CA ALA A 69 -38.15 9.31 5.36
C ALA A 69 -38.26 10.18 4.09
N PHE A 70 -37.46 9.89 3.05
CA PHE A 70 -37.54 10.59 1.77
C PHE A 70 -38.84 10.31 1.00
N ILE A 71 -39.30 9.06 0.99
CA ILE A 71 -40.58 8.67 0.38
C ILE A 71 -41.72 9.38 1.11
N LEU A 72 -41.71 9.40 2.45
CA LEU A 72 -42.71 10.11 3.25
C LEU A 72 -42.71 11.61 2.94
N LEU A 73 -41.53 12.23 2.88
CA LEU A 73 -41.39 13.66 2.54
C LEU A 73 -41.87 13.96 1.12
N GLY A 74 -41.57 13.09 0.14
CA GLY A 74 -41.98 13.26 -1.25
C GLY A 74 -43.47 12.99 -1.51
N VAL A 75 -44.10 12.17 -0.67
CA VAL A 75 -45.54 11.87 -0.72
C VAL A 75 -46.36 12.89 0.08
N LEU A 76 -45.75 13.59 1.05
CA LEU A 76 -46.42 14.60 1.87
C LEU A 76 -47.21 15.64 1.05
N PRO A 77 -46.70 16.20 -0.06
CA PRO A 77 -47.46 17.14 -0.88
C PRO A 77 -48.70 16.52 -1.53
N LEU A 78 -48.69 15.21 -1.82
CA LEU A 78 -49.83 14.50 -2.41
C LEU A 78 -51.01 14.36 -1.45
N LEU A 79 -50.78 14.50 -0.14
CA LEU A 79 -51.85 14.50 0.86
C LEU A 79 -52.74 15.75 0.75
N PHE A 80 -52.19 16.86 0.25
CA PHE A 80 -52.89 18.14 0.13
C PHE A 80 -53.45 18.32 -1.30
N GLY A 81 -54.75 18.12 -1.46
CA GLY A 81 -55.48 18.41 -2.70
C GLY A 81 -56.34 19.66 -2.56
N ARG A 82 -56.78 20.24 -3.69
CA ARG A 82 -57.76 21.34 -3.67
C ARG A 82 -59.11 20.81 -3.20
N THR A 83 -59.65 21.40 -2.13
CA THR A 83 -60.98 21.08 -1.61
C THR A 83 -61.95 22.15 -2.09
N ALA A 84 -62.73 21.84 -3.12
CA ALA A 84 -63.75 22.74 -3.68
C ALA A 84 -65.04 22.72 -2.85
N GLY A 85 -64.94 22.93 -1.53
CA GLY A 85 -66.10 22.95 -0.63
C GLY A 85 -66.68 21.58 -0.27
N ASP A 86 -65.90 20.50 -0.39
CA ASP A 86 -66.34 19.15 0.02
C ASP A 86 -66.39 18.99 1.55
N ASP A 87 -67.56 18.59 2.08
CA ASP A 87 -67.81 18.28 3.50
C ASP A 87 -67.05 17.03 4.02
N ASN A 88 -66.34 16.32 3.15
CA ASN A 88 -65.60 15.09 3.48
C ASN A 88 -64.09 15.29 3.65
N ALA A 89 -63.62 16.55 3.75
CA ALA A 89 -62.22 16.84 4.06
C ALA A 89 -61.93 16.66 5.56
N TRP A 90 -60.99 15.77 5.90
CA TRP A 90 -60.59 15.51 7.30
C TRP A 90 -59.82 16.69 7.90
N LEU A 91 -59.14 17.46 7.06
CA LEU A 91 -58.45 18.69 7.43
C LEU A 91 -58.49 19.63 6.23
N SER A 92 -58.93 20.89 6.41
CA SER A 92 -58.95 21.89 5.34
C SER A 92 -58.32 23.20 5.81
N TRP A 93 -57.49 23.79 4.94
CA TRP A 93 -56.80 25.06 5.17
C TRP A 93 -56.70 25.83 3.85
N TYR A 94 -57.36 27.00 3.76
CA TYR A 94 -57.32 27.89 2.57
C TYR A 94 -57.60 27.18 1.23
N GLY A 95 -58.61 26.30 1.18
CA GLY A 95 -59.00 25.58 -0.04
C GLY A 95 -58.09 24.42 -0.43
N TRP A 96 -57.14 24.05 0.44
CA TRP A 96 -56.35 22.83 0.36
C TRP A 96 -56.65 21.94 1.55
N GLY A 97 -56.78 20.63 1.34
CA GLY A 97 -57.14 19.72 2.42
C GLY A 97 -56.81 18.28 2.12
N VAL A 98 -56.89 17.47 3.18
CA VAL A 98 -56.72 16.02 3.11
C VAL A 98 -58.10 15.40 2.95
N THR A 99 -58.35 14.75 1.82
CA THR A 99 -59.54 13.95 1.56
C THR A 99 -59.21 12.46 1.59
N ALA A 100 -60.22 11.60 1.65
CA ALA A 100 -60.02 10.16 1.56
C ALA A 100 -59.28 9.76 0.26
N ASP A 101 -59.54 10.47 -0.84
CA ASP A 101 -58.91 10.22 -2.14
C ASP A 101 -57.44 10.67 -2.18
N THR A 102 -57.10 11.85 -1.64
CA THR A 102 -55.71 12.31 -1.58
C THR A 102 -54.89 11.44 -0.64
N PHE A 103 -55.49 10.98 0.47
CA PHE A 103 -54.88 10.01 1.37
C PHE A 103 -54.64 8.65 0.70
N HIS A 104 -55.63 8.13 -0.03
CA HIS A 104 -55.49 6.88 -0.76
C HIS A 104 -54.41 6.95 -1.85
N MET A 105 -54.36 8.06 -2.61
CA MET A 105 -53.32 8.30 -3.61
C MET A 105 -51.92 8.40 -2.99
N ALA A 106 -51.79 9.13 -1.89
CA ALA A 106 -50.53 9.23 -1.15
C ALA A 106 -50.07 7.84 -0.65
N LEU A 107 -50.98 7.05 -0.07
CA LEU A 107 -50.69 5.70 0.40
C LEU A 107 -50.31 4.75 -0.74
N LEU A 108 -50.99 4.84 -1.89
CA LEU A 108 -50.70 4.04 -3.08
C LEU A 108 -49.32 4.38 -3.67
N VAL A 109 -49.02 5.67 -3.84
CA VAL A 109 -47.73 6.11 -4.39
C VAL A 109 -46.60 5.76 -3.41
N GLY A 110 -46.78 6.03 -2.11
CA GLY A 110 -45.78 5.72 -1.09
C GLY A 110 -45.49 4.22 -0.97
N SER A 111 -46.53 3.39 -0.95
CA SER A 111 -46.37 1.92 -0.92
C SER A 111 -45.72 1.39 -2.19
N ARG A 112 -46.04 1.95 -3.37
CA ARG A 112 -45.39 1.60 -4.64
C ARG A 112 -43.91 1.96 -4.63
N CYS A 113 -43.55 3.16 -4.18
CA CYS A 113 -42.15 3.58 -4.05
C CYS A 113 -41.39 2.68 -3.07
N LEU A 114 -41.99 2.33 -1.92
CA LEU A 114 -41.38 1.45 -0.93
C LEU A 114 -41.11 0.05 -1.48
N ALA A 115 -42.10 -0.52 -2.19
CA ALA A 115 -42.01 -1.83 -2.81
C ALA A 115 -40.97 -1.86 -3.94
N ALA A 116 -40.98 -0.85 -4.83
CA ALA A 116 -40.00 -0.71 -5.90
C ALA A 116 -38.58 -0.57 -5.34
N PHE A 117 -38.40 0.23 -4.29
CA PHE A 117 -37.11 0.40 -3.63
C PHE A 117 -36.63 -0.92 -2.98
N GLY A 118 -37.51 -1.69 -2.36
CA GLY A 118 -37.17 -3.01 -1.81
C GLY A 118 -36.72 -4.00 -2.88
N VAL A 119 -37.41 -4.04 -4.03
CA VAL A 119 -37.00 -4.86 -5.18
C VAL A 119 -35.65 -4.41 -5.74
N LEU A 120 -35.43 -3.10 -5.86
CA LEU A 120 -34.15 -2.53 -6.31
C LEU A 120 -33.01 -2.87 -5.35
N LEU A 121 -33.23 -2.76 -4.04
CA LEU A 121 -32.27 -3.15 -3.01
C LEU A 121 -31.94 -4.64 -3.07
N THR A 122 -32.94 -5.48 -3.32
CA THR A 122 -32.74 -6.92 -3.52
C THR A 122 -31.85 -7.16 -4.72
N LEU A 123 -32.15 -6.51 -5.82
CA LEU A 123 -31.37 -6.60 -7.04
C LEU A 123 -29.91 -6.17 -6.80
N MET A 124 -29.68 -5.04 -6.13
CA MET A 124 -28.31 -4.60 -5.77
C MET A 124 -27.62 -5.47 -4.72
N ALA A 125 -28.35 -6.12 -3.82
CA ALA A 125 -27.77 -6.95 -2.76
C ALA A 125 -27.27 -8.31 -3.28
N PHE A 126 -27.96 -8.87 -4.27
CA PHE A 126 -27.64 -10.17 -4.87
C PHE A 126 -26.79 -10.06 -6.14
N PHE A 127 -26.81 -8.91 -6.82
CA PHE A 127 -26.11 -8.74 -8.09
C PHE A 127 -25.01 -7.67 -8.03
N PRO A 128 -23.78 -8.04 -8.41
CA PRO A 128 -22.76 -7.07 -8.72
C PRO A 128 -23.19 -6.18 -9.90
N ILE A 129 -22.87 -4.89 -9.83
CA ILE A 129 -23.32 -3.90 -10.81
C ILE A 129 -22.78 -4.14 -12.23
N TYR A 130 -21.59 -4.74 -12.41
CA TYR A 130 -21.14 -5.13 -13.77
C TYR A 130 -22.06 -6.17 -14.40
N MET A 131 -22.61 -7.08 -13.60
CA MET A 131 -23.53 -8.07 -14.14
C MET A 131 -24.85 -7.43 -14.54
N MET A 132 -25.33 -6.45 -13.76
CA MET A 132 -26.48 -5.64 -14.15
C MET A 132 -26.22 -4.90 -15.46
N ALA A 133 -25.11 -4.19 -15.58
CA ALA A 133 -24.76 -3.44 -16.79
C ALA A 133 -24.64 -4.35 -18.04
N SER A 134 -24.02 -5.52 -17.88
CA SER A 134 -23.91 -6.54 -18.94
C SER A 134 -25.29 -7.02 -19.42
N GLU A 135 -26.21 -7.31 -18.50
CA GLU A 135 -27.57 -7.74 -18.88
C GLU A 135 -28.42 -6.60 -19.43
N MET A 136 -28.28 -5.38 -18.90
CA MET A 136 -28.94 -4.20 -19.45
C MET A 136 -28.57 -4.00 -20.93
N ARG A 137 -27.29 -4.17 -21.30
CA ARG A 137 -26.86 -4.14 -22.72
C ARG A 137 -27.48 -5.27 -23.53
N ARG A 138 -27.60 -6.49 -22.98
CA ARG A 138 -28.26 -7.63 -23.66
C ARG A 138 -29.76 -7.40 -23.87
N MET A 139 -30.41 -6.69 -22.96
CA MET A 139 -31.82 -6.29 -23.05
C MET A 139 -32.06 -5.13 -24.02
N GLY A 140 -31.03 -4.64 -24.71
CA GLY A 140 -31.14 -3.57 -25.69
C GLY A 140 -31.23 -2.16 -25.09
N ILE A 141 -30.88 -1.99 -23.81
CA ILE A 141 -30.80 -0.66 -23.21
C ILE A 141 -29.68 0.13 -23.90
N PRO A 142 -29.91 1.39 -24.32
CA PRO A 142 -28.90 2.21 -24.98
C PRO A 142 -27.60 2.25 -24.19
N SER A 143 -26.45 2.09 -24.87
CA SER A 143 -25.14 2.04 -24.23
C SER A 143 -24.88 3.27 -23.36
N LEU A 144 -25.30 4.45 -23.81
CA LEU A 144 -25.16 5.70 -23.08
C LEU A 144 -25.83 5.66 -21.69
N PHE A 145 -26.98 4.99 -21.56
CA PHE A 145 -27.66 4.87 -20.27
C PHE A 145 -26.92 3.92 -19.33
N VAL A 146 -26.38 2.82 -19.86
CA VAL A 146 -25.58 1.87 -19.09
C VAL A 146 -24.28 2.51 -18.62
N ASP A 147 -23.61 3.25 -19.51
CA ASP A 147 -22.36 3.93 -19.21
C ASP A 147 -22.58 5.07 -18.19
N LEU A 148 -23.69 5.81 -18.30
CA LEU A 148 -24.09 6.81 -17.31
C LEU A 148 -24.38 6.16 -15.95
N PHE A 149 -25.06 5.02 -15.92
CA PHE A 149 -25.34 4.29 -14.68
C PHE A 149 -24.05 3.79 -14.00
N GLU A 150 -23.11 3.22 -14.76
CA GLU A 150 -21.79 2.81 -14.25
C GLU A 150 -21.03 4.01 -13.67
N LEU A 151 -21.05 5.15 -14.37
CA LEU A 151 -20.41 6.38 -13.93
C LEU A 151 -21.03 6.95 -12.64
N ILE A 152 -22.36 7.04 -12.57
CA ILE A 152 -23.09 7.55 -11.39
C ILE A 152 -22.81 6.67 -10.17
N TYR A 153 -22.93 5.35 -10.32
CA TYR A 153 -22.66 4.44 -9.21
C TYR A 153 -21.25 4.62 -8.64
N ARG A 154 -20.28 4.78 -9.54
CA ARG A 154 -18.91 5.01 -9.15
C ARG A 154 -18.72 6.36 -8.46
N TYR A 155 -19.34 7.41 -8.98
CA TYR A 155 -19.30 8.73 -8.35
C TYR A 155 -19.83 8.64 -6.92
N ILE A 156 -20.96 7.97 -6.71
CA ILE A 156 -21.52 7.73 -5.38
C ILE A 156 -20.51 7.01 -4.47
N TYR A 157 -19.81 5.99 -4.97
CA TYR A 157 -18.83 5.27 -4.16
C TYR A 157 -17.65 6.15 -3.74
N VAL A 158 -17.02 6.86 -4.68
CA VAL A 158 -15.88 7.74 -4.35
C VAL A 158 -16.32 8.87 -3.43
N LEU A 159 -17.51 9.41 -3.63
CA LEU A 159 -18.11 10.38 -2.70
C LEU A 159 -18.32 9.78 -1.33
N SER A 160 -18.83 8.55 -1.23
CA SER A 160 -19.02 7.89 0.06
C SER A 160 -17.71 7.63 0.79
N GLU A 161 -16.66 7.21 0.08
CA GLU A 161 -15.34 6.94 0.64
C GLU A 161 -14.71 8.25 1.14
N THR A 162 -14.80 9.31 0.33
CA THR A 162 -14.34 10.66 0.67
C THR A 162 -15.11 11.21 1.88
N ALA A 163 -16.44 11.09 1.88
CA ALA A 163 -17.28 11.52 3.00
C ALA A 163 -16.93 10.79 4.29
N GLU A 164 -16.63 9.49 4.22
CA GLU A 164 -16.22 8.69 5.37
C GLU A 164 -14.84 9.09 5.91
N HIS A 165 -13.89 9.43 5.02
CA HIS A 165 -12.60 10.00 5.43
C HIS A 165 -12.76 11.36 6.11
N ILE A 166 -13.58 12.25 5.55
CA ILE A 166 -13.88 13.57 6.14
C ILE A 166 -14.53 13.37 7.51
N ARG A 167 -15.54 12.49 7.59
CA ARG A 167 -16.26 12.17 8.84
C ARG A 167 -15.28 11.65 9.89
N THR A 168 -14.42 10.70 9.54
CA THR A 168 -13.43 10.12 10.46
C THR A 168 -12.41 11.15 10.92
N ALA A 169 -11.86 11.96 10.00
CA ALA A 169 -10.92 13.03 10.33
C ALA A 169 -11.54 14.08 11.25
N GLN A 170 -12.81 14.44 11.02
CA GLN A 170 -13.52 15.38 11.87
C GLN A 170 -13.92 14.77 13.22
N ILE A 171 -14.34 13.49 13.29
CA ILE A 171 -14.56 12.78 14.55
C ILE A 171 -13.28 12.83 15.39
N ALA A 172 -12.14 12.54 14.78
CA ALA A 172 -10.84 12.55 15.44
C ALA A 172 -10.41 13.96 15.92
N ARG A 173 -10.76 15.02 15.18
CA ARG A 173 -10.40 16.41 15.53
C ARG A 173 -11.36 17.09 16.51
N LEU A 174 -12.67 16.90 16.33
CA LEU A 174 -13.72 17.68 16.99
C LEU A 174 -14.46 16.88 18.07
N GLY A 175 -14.32 15.56 18.12
CA GLY A 175 -14.98 14.73 19.14
C GLY A 175 -16.50 14.90 19.15
N TYR A 176 -17.22 14.29 18.19
CA TYR A 176 -18.68 14.40 18.10
C TYR A 176 -19.43 13.60 19.20
N ALA A 177 -19.33 14.08 20.43
CA ALA A 177 -19.90 13.46 21.63
C ALA A 177 -21.42 13.65 21.77
N SER A 178 -22.01 14.70 21.18
CA SER A 178 -23.44 15.02 21.33
C SER A 178 -24.18 15.12 19.98
N TRP A 179 -25.49 14.84 20.00
CA TRP A 179 -26.38 15.02 18.84
C TRP A 179 -26.45 16.49 18.38
N LYS A 180 -26.41 17.46 19.32
CA LYS A 180 -26.48 18.89 19.01
C LYS A 180 -25.23 19.36 18.25
N THR A 181 -24.04 18.94 18.67
CA THR A 181 -22.80 19.27 17.95
C THR A 181 -22.74 18.62 16.57
N ARG A 182 -23.24 17.39 16.42
CA ARG A 182 -23.37 16.74 15.10
C ARG A 182 -24.26 17.54 14.14
N LEU A 183 -25.41 18.02 14.62
CA LEU A 183 -26.30 18.87 13.83
C LEU A 183 -25.65 20.20 13.49
N HIS A 184 -24.92 20.82 14.42
CA HIS A 184 -24.31 22.13 14.19
C HIS A 184 -23.23 22.08 13.10
N HIS A 185 -22.43 21.02 13.07
CA HIS A 185 -21.40 20.81 12.03
C HIS A 185 -21.92 20.11 10.77
N SER A 186 -23.21 19.71 10.72
CA SER A 186 -23.77 18.99 9.57
C SER A 186 -23.77 19.84 8.29
N ALA A 187 -24.06 21.14 8.39
CA ALA A 187 -23.99 22.05 7.25
C ALA A 187 -22.57 22.21 6.72
N GLN A 188 -21.58 22.27 7.63
CA GLN A 188 -20.16 22.34 7.27
C GLN A 188 -19.69 21.02 6.61
N LEU A 189 -20.13 19.87 7.12
CA LEU A 189 -19.89 18.57 6.53
C LEU A 189 -20.44 18.51 5.10
N VAL A 190 -21.73 18.83 4.92
CA VAL A 190 -22.37 18.81 3.60
C VAL A 190 -21.69 19.79 2.64
N GLY A 191 -21.39 21.01 3.08
CA GLY A 191 -20.71 22.01 2.25
C GLY A 191 -19.31 21.57 1.82
N GLN A 192 -18.49 21.06 2.75
CA GLN A 192 -17.15 20.56 2.44
C GLN A 192 -17.20 19.31 1.56
N THR A 193 -18.12 18.39 1.83
CA THR A 193 -18.31 17.20 1.00
C THR A 193 -18.71 17.57 -0.42
N LEU A 194 -19.57 18.57 -0.64
CA LEU A 194 -19.96 19.00 -1.99
C LEU A 194 -18.81 19.67 -2.77
N VAL A 195 -18.00 20.50 -2.11
CA VAL A 195 -16.84 21.13 -2.75
C VAL A 195 -15.79 20.09 -3.10
N LEU A 196 -15.47 19.18 -2.17
CA LEU A 196 -14.52 18.10 -2.41
C LEU A 196 -15.07 17.11 -3.44
N ALA A 197 -16.37 16.83 -3.44
CA ALA A 197 -17.03 16.00 -4.44
C ALA A 197 -16.76 16.49 -5.86
N TYR A 198 -16.88 17.80 -6.07
CA TYR A 198 -16.61 18.43 -7.36
C TYR A 198 -15.14 18.29 -7.80
N ASP A 199 -14.20 18.58 -6.90
CA ASP A 199 -12.75 18.41 -7.15
C ASP A 199 -12.38 16.94 -7.45
N GLU A 200 -12.97 16.00 -6.70
CA GLU A 200 -12.80 14.57 -6.93
C GLU A 200 -13.41 14.11 -8.27
N ALA A 201 -14.52 14.72 -8.69
CA ALA A 201 -15.13 14.46 -10.01
C ALA A 201 -14.16 14.81 -11.15
N ASP A 202 -13.53 15.99 -11.07
CA ASP A 202 -12.58 16.46 -12.08
C ASP A 202 -11.37 15.53 -12.18
N LYS A 203 -10.81 15.09 -11.05
CA LYS A 203 -9.72 14.10 -11.03
C LYS A 203 -10.13 12.77 -11.65
N MET A 204 -11.34 12.29 -11.39
CA MET A 204 -11.87 11.07 -12.01
C MET A 204 -12.06 11.23 -13.52
N TYR A 205 -12.52 12.39 -13.97
CA TYR A 205 -12.66 12.72 -15.39
C TYR A 205 -11.29 12.75 -16.08
N ASN A 206 -10.30 13.42 -15.48
CA ASN A 206 -8.92 13.41 -15.95
C ASN A 206 -8.36 11.98 -16.05
N GLY A 207 -8.73 11.09 -15.13
CA GLY A 207 -8.43 9.66 -15.23
C GLY A 207 -9.08 8.93 -16.40
N LEU A 208 -10.32 9.25 -16.75
CA LEU A 208 -10.97 8.67 -17.92
C LEU A 208 -10.26 9.10 -19.19
N LEU A 209 -9.99 10.41 -19.30
CA LEU A 209 -9.22 10.97 -20.41
C LEU A 209 -7.85 10.31 -20.51
N SER A 210 -7.11 10.18 -19.40
CA SER A 210 -5.77 9.57 -19.38
C SER A 210 -5.74 8.16 -19.94
N ARG A 211 -6.86 7.45 -19.90
CA ARG A 211 -7.04 6.07 -20.39
C ARG A 211 -7.66 6.01 -21.79
N GLY A 212 -7.67 7.13 -22.51
CA GLY A 212 -8.10 7.22 -23.89
C GLY A 212 -9.61 7.32 -24.09
N TYR A 213 -10.37 7.73 -23.07
CA TYR A 213 -11.76 8.14 -23.27
C TYR A 213 -11.81 9.35 -24.23
N ASP A 214 -12.77 9.33 -25.15
CA ASP A 214 -12.93 10.35 -26.20
C ASP A 214 -14.42 10.67 -26.34
N GLU A 215 -14.79 11.90 -26.02
CA GLU A 215 -16.19 12.37 -26.02
C GLU A 215 -16.80 12.36 -27.43
N ASP A 216 -15.97 12.57 -28.45
CA ASP A 216 -16.39 12.71 -29.85
C ASP A 216 -16.40 11.38 -30.63
N ALA A 217 -16.03 10.26 -29.99
CA ALA A 217 -15.95 8.94 -30.62
C ALA A 217 -17.30 8.40 -31.16
N SER A 218 -18.41 9.08 -30.86
CA SER A 218 -19.73 8.78 -31.41
C SER A 218 -19.95 9.28 -32.85
N LYS A 219 -19.10 10.21 -33.36
CA LYS A 219 -19.26 10.79 -34.71
C LYS A 219 -18.36 10.16 -35.78
N ASP A 220 -17.18 9.63 -35.42
CA ASP A 220 -16.16 9.17 -36.39
C ASP A 220 -15.98 7.64 -36.43
N LYS A 221 -17.09 6.88 -36.45
CA LYS A 221 -17.03 5.41 -36.51
C LYS A 221 -16.67 4.82 -37.88
N GLU A 222 -16.54 5.62 -38.95
CA GLU A 222 -16.48 5.07 -40.31
C GLU A 222 -15.11 5.06 -41.02
N LYS A 223 -14.02 5.56 -40.42
CA LYS A 223 -12.68 5.38 -41.02
C LYS A 223 -11.61 5.19 -39.95
N ARG A 224 -11.41 3.96 -39.49
CA ARG A 224 -10.23 3.57 -38.70
C ARG A 224 -9.44 2.51 -39.45
N ASP A 225 -8.41 2.98 -40.12
CA ASP A 225 -7.42 2.19 -40.84
C ASP A 225 -6.48 1.51 -39.83
N THR A 226 -6.42 0.18 -39.86
CA THR A 226 -5.57 -0.66 -39.03
C THR A 226 -4.16 -0.72 -39.61
N ARG A 227 -3.32 0.30 -39.36
CA ARG A 227 -1.86 0.20 -39.46
C ARG A 227 -1.17 1.09 -38.42
N GLY A 228 -1.06 0.58 -37.19
CA GLY A 228 -0.11 1.09 -36.21
C GLY A 228 1.22 0.34 -36.38
N THR A 229 2.06 0.80 -37.30
CA THR A 229 3.44 0.33 -37.37
C THR A 229 4.17 0.96 -36.18
N SER A 230 4.51 0.14 -35.18
CA SER A 230 5.49 0.48 -34.15
C SER A 230 6.81 0.77 -34.84
N LEU A 231 7.12 2.05 -35.04
CA LEU A 231 8.44 2.49 -35.45
C LEU A 231 9.28 2.50 -34.17
N LEU A 232 10.20 1.55 -34.07
CA LEU A 232 11.24 1.59 -33.05
C LEU A 232 11.97 2.94 -33.19
N PRO A 233 12.10 3.73 -32.10
CA PRO A 233 12.80 5.01 -32.16
C PRO A 233 14.24 4.79 -32.63
N GLN A 234 14.69 5.56 -33.62
CA GLN A 234 16.11 5.69 -33.89
C GLN A 234 16.77 6.27 -32.63
N THR A 235 17.85 5.65 -32.18
CA THR A 235 18.46 5.81 -30.85
C THR A 235 18.96 7.25 -30.55
N ASP A 236 18.97 8.13 -31.54
CA ASP A 236 19.48 9.52 -31.45
C ASP A 236 18.39 10.59 -31.30
N GLN A 237 17.10 10.27 -31.41
CA GLN A 237 16.02 11.26 -31.28
C GLN A 237 15.26 11.13 -29.94
N PRO A 238 14.94 12.26 -29.28
CA PRO A 238 14.17 12.23 -28.04
C PRO A 238 12.75 11.72 -28.28
N ILE A 239 12.28 10.84 -27.39
CA ILE A 239 10.91 10.32 -27.43
C ILE A 239 9.90 11.41 -27.05
N LEU A 240 10.26 12.32 -26.14
CA LEU A 240 9.45 13.46 -25.74
C LEU A 240 10.29 14.72 -25.73
N GLN A 241 9.77 15.78 -26.34
CA GLN A 241 10.41 17.10 -26.34
C GLN A 241 9.38 18.19 -26.07
N LEU A 242 9.65 19.01 -25.07
CA LEU A 242 8.89 20.19 -24.68
C LEU A 242 9.75 21.40 -25.00
N LYS A 243 9.19 22.34 -25.78
CA LYS A 243 9.87 23.56 -26.14
C LYS A 243 9.02 24.77 -25.78
N ASP A 244 9.59 25.67 -24.97
CA ASP A 244 9.01 26.95 -24.55
C ASP A 244 7.57 26.83 -24.01
N ILE A 245 7.31 25.77 -23.24
CA ILE A 245 5.97 25.46 -22.75
C ILE A 245 5.55 26.45 -21.66
N CYS A 246 4.42 27.10 -21.89
CA CYS A 246 3.75 27.94 -20.91
C CYS A 246 2.36 27.37 -20.59
N TYR A 247 1.99 27.30 -19.32
CA TYR A 247 0.67 26.83 -18.91
C TYR A 247 0.27 27.39 -17.54
N GLY A 248 -1.00 27.75 -17.38
CA GLY A 248 -1.63 28.09 -16.10
C GLY A 248 -3.09 27.64 -16.08
N TYR A 249 -3.60 27.25 -14.92
CA TYR A 249 -5.03 26.92 -14.77
C TYR A 249 -5.93 28.14 -15.01
N ASP A 250 -5.44 29.31 -14.60
CA ASP A 250 -6.02 30.62 -14.92
C ASP A 250 -5.06 31.41 -15.79
N LYS A 251 -5.62 32.24 -16.68
CA LYS A 251 -4.81 33.12 -17.56
C LYS A 251 -3.90 34.08 -16.80
N SER A 252 -4.19 34.36 -15.53
CA SER A 252 -3.43 35.29 -14.68
C SER A 252 -2.28 34.65 -13.90
N LYS A 253 -2.18 33.31 -13.87
CA LYS A 253 -1.18 32.61 -13.05
C LYS A 253 -0.60 31.41 -13.78
N GLU A 254 0.59 31.63 -14.33
CA GLU A 254 1.38 30.56 -14.95
C GLU A 254 1.95 29.62 -13.90
N VAL A 255 1.74 28.32 -14.13
CA VAL A 255 2.27 27.19 -13.37
C VAL A 255 3.55 26.66 -13.99
N LEU A 256 3.66 26.66 -15.33
CA LEU A 256 4.88 26.36 -16.09
C LEU A 256 5.22 27.56 -16.96
N LYS A 257 6.49 27.96 -16.99
CA LYS A 257 6.97 29.18 -17.67
C LYS A 257 8.15 28.86 -18.55
N ASN A 258 8.02 29.10 -19.87
CA ASN A 258 9.07 28.83 -20.86
C ASN A 258 9.78 27.49 -20.63
N PHE A 259 8.98 26.47 -20.30
CA PHE A 259 9.48 25.20 -19.80
C PHE A 259 10.04 24.37 -20.97
N ASN A 260 11.29 23.95 -20.83
CA ASN A 260 12.03 23.20 -21.84
C ASN A 260 12.51 21.88 -21.22
N LEU A 261 12.22 20.76 -21.88
CA LEU A 261 12.64 19.44 -21.44
C LEU A 261 12.74 18.49 -22.63
N SER A 262 13.82 17.71 -22.72
CA SER A 262 14.00 16.71 -23.76
C SER A 262 14.33 15.37 -23.10
N ILE A 263 13.59 14.32 -23.46
CA ILE A 263 13.71 12.99 -22.85
C ILE A 263 14.07 12.00 -23.96
N PRO A 264 15.28 11.42 -23.95
CA PRO A 264 15.68 10.32 -24.81
C PRO A 264 14.80 9.08 -24.63
N ALA A 265 14.64 8.29 -25.69
CA ALA A 265 13.95 7.01 -25.62
C ALA A 265 14.70 6.05 -24.68
N GLY A 266 13.96 5.31 -23.85
CA GLY A 266 14.50 4.32 -22.91
C GLY A 266 15.10 4.90 -21.62
N GLN A 267 15.13 6.23 -21.47
CA GLN A 267 15.71 6.88 -20.29
C GLN A 267 14.87 6.63 -19.02
N ARG A 268 15.57 6.39 -17.90
CA ARG A 268 14.99 6.41 -16.54
C ARG A 268 15.14 7.80 -15.93
N LEU A 269 14.06 8.58 -15.95
CA LEU A 269 14.04 9.96 -15.48
C LEU A 269 13.29 10.06 -14.15
N ALA A 270 13.86 10.73 -13.15
CA ALA A 270 13.10 11.18 -11.98
C ALA A 270 12.87 12.70 -12.03
N ILE A 271 11.64 13.13 -11.71
CA ILE A 271 11.27 14.54 -11.59
C ILE A 271 10.99 14.84 -10.12
N LEU A 272 11.84 15.68 -9.52
CA LEU A 272 11.79 16.07 -8.11
C LEU A 272 11.35 17.52 -7.97
N GLY A 273 10.91 17.89 -6.77
CA GLY A 273 10.54 19.26 -6.44
C GLY A 273 9.44 19.30 -5.38
N LYS A 274 9.23 20.46 -4.78
CA LYS A 274 8.18 20.66 -3.76
C LYS A 274 6.77 20.47 -4.30
N ASN A 275 5.82 20.33 -3.37
CA ASN A 275 4.40 20.43 -3.69
C ASN A 275 4.12 21.82 -4.28
N GLY A 276 3.35 21.86 -5.36
CA GLY A 276 3.10 23.09 -6.13
C GLY A 276 4.22 23.52 -7.07
N ALA A 277 5.28 22.72 -7.27
CA ALA A 277 6.34 23.05 -8.24
C ALA A 277 5.94 22.90 -9.72
N GLY A 278 4.77 22.29 -10.01
CA GLY A 278 4.27 22.07 -11.38
C GLY A 278 4.40 20.63 -11.90
N LYS A 279 4.85 19.67 -11.08
CA LYS A 279 5.08 18.25 -11.48
C LYS A 279 3.85 17.57 -12.09
N SER A 280 2.73 17.53 -11.35
CA SER A 280 1.51 16.90 -11.85
C SER A 280 0.94 17.61 -13.08
N THR A 281 1.05 18.95 -13.14
CA THR A 281 0.67 19.73 -14.32
C THR A 281 1.52 19.37 -15.55
N LEU A 282 2.83 19.19 -15.37
CA LEU A 282 3.73 18.68 -16.42
C LEU A 282 3.29 17.29 -16.91
N PHE A 283 2.95 16.36 -16.01
CA PHE A 283 2.51 15.02 -16.40
C PHE A 283 1.20 15.03 -17.19
N LEU A 284 0.25 15.88 -16.82
CA LEU A 284 -1.01 16.05 -17.55
C LEU A 284 -0.80 16.66 -18.95
N LEU A 285 0.20 17.53 -19.12
CA LEU A 285 0.61 18.05 -20.44
C LEU A 285 1.31 16.96 -21.27
N LEU A 286 2.21 16.18 -20.67
CA LEU A 286 2.93 15.09 -21.34
C LEU A 286 2.00 13.98 -21.83
N ASN A 287 0.94 13.67 -21.08
CA ASN A 287 -0.08 12.72 -21.51
C ASN A 287 -1.08 13.33 -22.51
N GLY A 288 -1.21 14.67 -22.58
CA GLY A 288 -2.14 15.34 -23.49
C GLY A 288 -3.56 15.47 -22.95
N ILE A 289 -3.73 15.47 -21.62
CA ILE A 289 -4.98 15.87 -20.96
C ILE A 289 -5.09 17.39 -20.96
N PHE A 290 -4.01 18.06 -20.56
CA PHE A 290 -3.90 19.50 -20.69
C PHE A 290 -3.20 19.88 -21.99
N ARG A 291 -3.51 21.08 -22.46
CA ARG A 291 -2.86 21.69 -23.62
C ARG A 291 -2.05 22.88 -23.15
N PRO A 292 -0.81 23.04 -23.65
CA PRO A 292 -0.03 24.22 -23.32
C PRO A 292 -0.73 25.48 -23.88
N SER A 293 -0.59 26.59 -23.15
CA SER A 293 -1.07 27.90 -23.60
C SER A 293 -0.14 28.51 -24.65
N ALA A 294 1.15 28.17 -24.59
CA ALA A 294 2.16 28.49 -25.60
C ALA A 294 3.26 27.41 -25.60
N GLY A 295 4.04 27.35 -26.69
CA GLY A 295 5.08 26.34 -26.90
C GLY A 295 4.60 25.10 -27.66
N SER A 296 5.47 24.11 -27.81
CA SER A 296 5.19 22.89 -28.60
C SER A 296 5.65 21.62 -27.88
N ILE A 297 4.87 20.55 -28.01
CA ILE A 297 5.22 19.21 -27.54
C ILE A 297 5.47 18.32 -28.77
N ARG A 298 6.57 17.56 -28.78
CA ARG A 298 6.87 16.57 -29.81
C ARG A 298 6.96 15.18 -29.20
N LEU A 299 6.43 14.19 -29.92
CA LEU A 299 6.47 12.77 -29.61
C LEU A 299 7.19 12.02 -30.74
N SER A 300 8.31 11.37 -30.42
CA SER A 300 9.17 10.67 -31.39
C SER A 300 9.49 11.53 -32.62
N GLY A 301 9.90 12.79 -32.37
CA GLY A 301 10.23 13.78 -33.40
C GLY A 301 9.04 14.47 -34.09
N LEU A 302 7.80 14.01 -33.89
CA LEU A 302 6.60 14.57 -34.50
C LEU A 302 5.90 15.55 -33.56
N GLU A 303 5.58 16.75 -34.06
CA GLU A 303 4.85 17.75 -33.29
C GLU A 303 3.40 17.33 -33.05
N VAL A 304 2.96 17.43 -31.79
CA VAL A 304 1.61 17.09 -31.35
C VAL A 304 0.74 18.32 -31.53
N SER A 305 -0.15 18.29 -32.52
CA SER A 305 -1.11 19.38 -32.72
C SER A 305 -2.25 19.32 -31.70
N SER A 306 -3.10 20.36 -31.68
CA SER A 306 -4.32 20.39 -30.86
C SER A 306 -5.46 19.49 -31.40
N SER A 307 -5.21 18.69 -32.45
CA SER A 307 -6.21 17.79 -33.01
C SER A 307 -6.55 16.64 -32.05
N ALA A 308 -7.82 16.22 -32.03
CA ALA A 308 -8.25 15.09 -31.20
C ALA A 308 -7.47 13.80 -31.51
N LYS A 309 -7.10 13.60 -32.78
CA LYS A 309 -6.31 12.46 -33.25
C LYS A 309 -4.90 12.44 -32.65
N ASP A 310 -4.20 13.57 -32.65
CA ASP A 310 -2.83 13.64 -32.13
C ASP A 310 -2.80 13.52 -30.60
N LEU A 311 -3.78 14.10 -29.91
CA LEU A 311 -3.91 13.94 -28.46
C LEU A 311 -4.28 12.50 -28.08
N SER A 312 -5.15 11.84 -28.85
CA SER A 312 -5.44 10.42 -28.67
C SER A 312 -4.20 9.55 -28.88
N ARG A 313 -3.37 9.87 -29.89
CA ARG A 313 -2.08 9.21 -30.11
C ARG A 313 -1.13 9.43 -28.93
N LEU A 314 -1.01 10.66 -28.44
CA LEU A 314 -0.16 10.98 -27.29
C LEU A 314 -0.58 10.18 -26.05
N ARG A 315 -1.88 10.08 -25.76
CA ARG A 315 -2.41 9.30 -24.63
C ARG A 315 -2.18 7.79 -24.74
N LYS A 316 -2.09 7.26 -25.96
CA LYS A 316 -1.77 5.84 -26.19
C LYS A 316 -0.29 5.53 -25.95
N GLU A 317 0.58 6.45 -26.34
CA GLU A 317 2.04 6.29 -26.26
C GLU A 317 2.60 6.67 -24.88
N VAL A 318 2.00 7.65 -24.22
CA VAL A 318 2.40 8.13 -22.90
C VAL A 318 1.36 7.73 -21.87
N ALA A 319 1.63 6.69 -21.10
CA ALA A 319 0.78 6.28 -19.99
C ALA A 319 1.07 7.10 -18.73
N LEU A 320 0.03 7.43 -17.98
CA LEU A 320 0.13 8.10 -16.68
C LEU A 320 -0.55 7.25 -15.60
N VAL A 321 0.20 6.93 -14.55
CA VAL A 321 -0.30 6.31 -13.31
C VAL A 321 -0.39 7.39 -12.25
N PHE A 322 -1.62 7.68 -11.79
CA PHE A 322 -1.86 8.69 -10.76
C PHE A 322 -1.48 8.21 -9.36
N GLN A 323 -1.13 9.16 -8.49
CA GLN A 323 -0.85 8.93 -7.07
C GLN A 323 -2.00 8.19 -6.37
N ASN A 324 -3.25 8.62 -6.63
CA ASN A 324 -4.45 7.97 -6.13
C ASN A 324 -5.10 7.11 -7.22
N SER A 325 -5.07 5.80 -7.01
CA SER A 325 -5.56 4.82 -7.98
C SER A 325 -7.09 4.79 -8.09
N ASN A 326 -7.83 5.30 -7.09
CA ASN A 326 -9.28 5.46 -7.18
C ASN A 326 -9.69 6.34 -8.37
N TYR A 327 -8.80 7.23 -8.83
CA TYR A 327 -9.05 8.09 -9.99
C TYR A 327 -8.88 7.39 -11.33
N GLN A 328 -8.43 6.14 -11.37
CA GLN A 328 -8.22 5.39 -12.62
C GLN A 328 -9.02 4.09 -12.74
N LEU A 329 -9.69 3.67 -11.66
CA LEU A 329 -10.47 2.44 -11.58
C LEU A 329 -11.96 2.75 -11.69
N PHE A 330 -12.58 2.36 -12.80
CA PHE A 330 -13.86 2.87 -13.31
C PHE A 330 -14.95 1.83 -13.49
N THR A 331 -14.53 0.65 -13.85
CA THR A 331 -15.34 -0.45 -14.28
C THR A 331 -15.69 -1.37 -13.11
N PRO A 332 -16.69 -2.23 -13.28
CA PRO A 332 -17.22 -2.92 -12.12
C PRO A 332 -16.53 -4.26 -11.85
N SER A 333 -15.46 -4.62 -12.59
CA SER A 333 -14.56 -5.75 -12.28
C SER A 333 -13.11 -5.51 -12.74
N VAL A 334 -12.13 -6.20 -12.13
CA VAL A 334 -10.69 -6.09 -12.51
C VAL A 334 -10.43 -6.42 -13.99
N GLN A 335 -11.11 -7.42 -14.56
CA GLN A 335 -10.95 -7.70 -16.00
C GLN A 335 -11.49 -6.58 -16.88
N ASP A 336 -12.57 -5.91 -16.45
CA ASP A 336 -13.17 -4.83 -17.21
C ASP A 336 -12.27 -3.60 -17.16
N GLU A 337 -11.51 -3.42 -16.07
CA GLU A 337 -10.50 -2.37 -15.99
C GLU A 337 -9.47 -2.56 -17.08
N ILE A 338 -8.87 -3.74 -17.17
CA ILE A 338 -7.87 -4.05 -18.18
C ILE A 338 -8.48 -3.92 -19.58
N ALA A 339 -9.71 -4.41 -19.76
CA ALA A 339 -10.39 -4.34 -21.05
C ALA A 339 -10.73 -2.90 -21.48
N PHE A 340 -10.95 -1.97 -20.55
CA PHE A 340 -11.35 -0.59 -20.84
C PHE A 340 -10.35 0.12 -21.78
N GLY A 341 -9.07 0.17 -21.39
CA GLY A 341 -8.04 0.82 -22.21
C GLY A 341 -7.85 0.10 -23.56
N LEU A 342 -7.94 -1.23 -23.56
CA LEU A 342 -7.81 -2.05 -24.77
C LEU A 342 -8.95 -1.79 -25.78
N ARG A 343 -10.20 -1.64 -25.30
CA ARG A 343 -11.34 -1.28 -26.15
C ARG A 343 -11.17 0.13 -26.73
N ASN A 344 -10.64 1.07 -25.95
CA ASN A 344 -10.42 2.46 -26.41
C ASN A 344 -9.39 2.55 -27.54
N ILE A 345 -8.39 1.66 -27.55
CA ILE A 345 -7.44 1.56 -28.67
C ILE A 345 -7.97 0.72 -29.85
N GLY A 346 -9.18 0.17 -29.75
CA GLY A 346 -9.88 -0.53 -30.83
C GLY A 346 -9.81 -2.06 -30.80
N LEU A 347 -9.29 -2.67 -29.73
CA LEU A 347 -9.26 -4.14 -29.64
C LEU A 347 -10.65 -4.71 -29.34
N THR A 348 -11.06 -5.71 -30.12
CA THR A 348 -12.34 -6.41 -29.97
C THR A 348 -12.20 -7.93 -30.11
N GLY A 349 -13.25 -8.67 -29.72
CA GLY A 349 -13.33 -10.12 -29.95
C GLY A 349 -12.24 -10.93 -29.24
N GLN A 350 -11.67 -11.92 -29.95
CA GLN A 350 -10.67 -12.83 -29.40
C GLN A 350 -9.36 -12.13 -29.04
N ALA A 351 -8.93 -11.12 -29.81
CA ALA A 351 -7.71 -10.36 -29.55
C ALA A 351 -7.79 -9.62 -28.20
N LEU A 352 -8.95 -9.01 -27.92
CA LEU A 352 -9.22 -8.39 -26.62
C LEU A 352 -9.13 -9.42 -25.48
N GLN A 353 -9.80 -10.56 -25.62
CA GLN A 353 -9.81 -11.61 -24.60
C GLN A 353 -8.40 -12.15 -24.34
N ALA A 354 -7.63 -12.43 -25.38
CA ALA A 354 -6.26 -12.92 -25.26
C ALA A 354 -5.35 -11.91 -24.55
N ARG A 355 -5.49 -10.61 -24.86
CA ARG A 355 -4.69 -9.55 -24.23
C ARG A 355 -5.07 -9.34 -22.75
N VAL A 356 -6.37 -9.34 -22.43
CA VAL A 356 -6.85 -9.28 -21.04
C VAL A 356 -6.34 -10.48 -20.24
N GLU A 357 -6.45 -11.68 -20.81
CA GLU A 357 -6.01 -12.90 -20.16
C GLU A 357 -4.50 -12.91 -19.88
N LYS A 358 -3.70 -12.48 -20.87
CA LYS A 358 -2.26 -12.31 -20.70
C LYS A 358 -1.96 -11.33 -19.56
N GLN A 359 -2.60 -10.15 -19.56
CA GLN A 359 -2.37 -9.12 -18.54
C GLN A 359 -2.72 -9.62 -17.13
N LEU A 360 -3.84 -10.34 -16.99
CA LEU A 360 -4.23 -10.92 -15.70
C LEU A 360 -3.19 -11.92 -15.18
N ARG A 361 -2.57 -12.72 -16.05
CA ARG A 361 -1.51 -13.66 -15.67
C ARG A 361 -0.21 -12.94 -15.31
N ASP A 362 0.25 -12.04 -16.17
CA ASP A 362 1.51 -11.32 -16.01
C ASP A 362 1.54 -10.52 -14.70
N PHE A 363 0.38 -9.99 -14.28
CA PHE A 363 0.25 -9.21 -13.04
C PHE A 363 -0.25 -10.04 -11.84
N GLY A 364 -0.51 -11.34 -11.99
CA GLY A 364 -1.01 -12.20 -10.91
C GLY A 364 -2.39 -11.79 -10.39
N LEU A 365 -3.28 -11.37 -11.27
CA LEU A 365 -4.63 -10.86 -10.98
C LEU A 365 -5.76 -11.86 -11.30
N VAL A 366 -5.42 -13.08 -11.71
CA VAL A 366 -6.38 -14.11 -12.17
C VAL A 366 -7.48 -14.38 -11.12
N GLU A 367 -7.10 -14.54 -9.85
CA GLU A 367 -8.06 -14.82 -8.76
C GLU A 367 -9.00 -13.64 -8.49
N MET A 368 -8.58 -12.43 -8.85
CA MET A 368 -9.32 -11.19 -8.61
C MET A 368 -10.11 -10.74 -9.85
N ARG A 369 -10.11 -11.54 -10.92
CA ARG A 369 -10.71 -11.23 -12.22
C ARG A 369 -12.10 -10.59 -12.13
N HIS A 370 -12.96 -11.18 -11.31
CA HIS A 370 -14.37 -10.78 -11.16
C HIS A 370 -14.62 -9.90 -9.93
N THR A 371 -13.56 -9.55 -9.19
CA THR A 371 -13.69 -8.71 -8.01
C THR A 371 -13.91 -7.26 -8.42
N PRO A 372 -14.90 -6.57 -7.84
CA PRO A 372 -15.04 -5.13 -8.05
C PRO A 372 -13.85 -4.34 -7.48
N PRO A 373 -13.27 -3.37 -8.21
CA PRO A 373 -12.09 -2.62 -7.76
C PRO A 373 -12.27 -1.94 -6.39
N HIS A 374 -13.48 -1.50 -6.07
CA HIS A 374 -13.79 -0.86 -4.77
C HIS A 374 -13.71 -1.81 -3.56
N LYS A 375 -13.71 -3.13 -3.78
CA LYS A 375 -13.55 -4.12 -2.69
C LYS A 375 -12.09 -4.48 -2.42
N LEU A 376 -11.16 -3.93 -3.21
CA LEU A 376 -9.74 -4.23 -3.11
C LEU A 376 -9.07 -3.38 -2.03
N SER A 377 -7.98 -3.88 -1.45
CA SER A 377 -7.11 -3.04 -0.61
C SER A 377 -6.43 -1.96 -1.47
N ASP A 378 -5.97 -0.86 -0.88
CA ASP A 378 -5.36 0.23 -1.65
C ASP A 378 -4.11 -0.21 -2.43
N GLY A 379 -3.33 -1.14 -1.88
CA GLY A 379 -2.21 -1.75 -2.60
C GLY A 379 -2.64 -2.59 -3.80
N GLN A 380 -3.72 -3.36 -3.65
CA GLN A 380 -4.33 -4.10 -4.76
C GLN A 380 -4.93 -3.15 -5.81
N LYS A 381 -5.64 -2.10 -5.40
CA LYS A 381 -6.17 -1.07 -6.30
C LYS A 381 -5.06 -0.45 -7.13
N LYS A 382 -3.96 -0.03 -6.49
CA LYS A 382 -2.79 0.54 -7.19
C LYS A 382 -2.17 -0.45 -8.17
N TRP A 383 -2.03 -1.71 -7.77
CA TRP A 383 -1.52 -2.75 -8.65
C TRP A 383 -2.42 -3.00 -9.87
N VAL A 384 -3.74 -3.03 -9.68
CA VAL A 384 -4.72 -3.16 -10.78
C VAL A 384 -4.70 -1.93 -11.70
N ALA A 385 -4.60 -0.72 -11.15
CA ALA A 385 -4.52 0.50 -11.95
C ALA A 385 -3.28 0.50 -12.86
N ILE A 386 -2.12 0.14 -12.31
CA ILE A 386 -0.88 -0.03 -13.07
C ILE A 386 -1.06 -1.10 -14.17
N ALA A 387 -1.62 -2.27 -13.83
CA ALA A 387 -1.87 -3.33 -14.79
C ALA A 387 -2.80 -2.89 -15.93
N ALA A 388 -3.85 -2.13 -15.60
CA ALA A 388 -4.85 -1.67 -16.57
C ALA A 388 -4.32 -0.54 -17.47
N VAL A 389 -3.41 0.31 -16.98
CA VAL A 389 -2.73 1.34 -17.76
C VAL A 389 -1.67 0.72 -18.69
N LEU A 390 -0.90 -0.26 -18.22
CA LEU A 390 0.15 -0.90 -19.03
C LEU A 390 -0.40 -1.88 -20.08
N ALA A 391 -1.67 -2.25 -20.00
CA ALA A 391 -2.32 -3.16 -20.95
C ALA A 391 -2.23 -2.66 -22.40
N THR A 392 -2.23 -1.34 -22.61
CA THR A 392 -2.15 -0.71 -23.94
C THR A 392 -0.74 -0.67 -24.53
N ASP A 393 0.25 -1.22 -23.84
CA ASP A 393 1.66 -1.27 -24.27
C ASP A 393 2.32 0.09 -24.60
N PRO A 394 2.21 1.10 -23.71
CA PRO A 394 2.73 2.45 -23.97
C PRO A 394 4.26 2.47 -24.11
N SER A 395 4.79 3.42 -24.88
CA SER A 395 6.25 3.62 -25.05
C SER A 395 6.89 4.44 -23.92
N VAL A 396 6.10 5.31 -23.29
CA VAL A 396 6.48 6.11 -22.12
C VAL A 396 5.52 5.81 -20.97
N VAL A 397 6.05 5.62 -19.76
CA VAL A 397 5.25 5.40 -18.55
C VAL A 397 5.64 6.44 -17.50
N ILE A 398 4.67 7.22 -17.07
CA ILE A 398 4.80 8.20 -16.00
C ILE A 398 4.17 7.62 -14.73
N PHE A 399 4.97 7.54 -13.66
CA PHE A 399 4.52 7.13 -12.35
C PHE A 399 4.52 8.33 -11.40
N ASP A 400 3.33 8.78 -10.97
CA ASP A 400 3.19 9.81 -9.94
C ASP A 400 3.10 9.15 -8.55
N GLU A 401 4.19 9.17 -7.78
CA GLU A 401 4.31 8.54 -6.46
C GLU A 401 3.78 7.08 -6.40
N PRO A 402 4.37 6.16 -7.18
CA PRO A 402 3.83 4.81 -7.33
C PRO A 402 3.99 3.93 -6.09
N THR A 403 4.82 4.33 -5.12
CA THR A 403 5.04 3.60 -3.86
C THR A 403 4.35 4.22 -2.64
N SER A 404 3.64 5.34 -2.83
CA SER A 404 2.87 5.95 -1.74
C SER A 404 1.75 5.02 -1.25
N ASN A 405 1.59 4.94 0.08
CA ASN A 405 0.58 4.12 0.76
C ASN A 405 0.65 2.62 0.43
N LEU A 406 1.82 2.11 0.04
CA LEU A 406 2.04 0.69 -0.21
C LEU A 406 2.83 0.03 0.92
N ASP A 407 2.51 -1.24 1.18
CA ASP A 407 3.37 -2.08 2.00
C ASP A 407 4.66 -2.47 1.26
N CYS A 408 5.57 -3.14 1.97
CA CYS A 408 6.85 -3.59 1.41
C CYS A 408 6.66 -4.57 0.24
N LEU A 409 5.60 -5.37 0.25
CA LEU A 409 5.34 -6.38 -0.79
C LEU A 409 4.96 -5.72 -2.11
N TYR A 410 3.98 -4.81 -2.12
CA TYR A 410 3.56 -4.10 -3.32
C TYR A 410 4.61 -3.08 -3.79
N SER A 411 5.32 -2.42 -2.87
CA SER A 411 6.44 -1.55 -3.24
C SER A 411 7.51 -2.32 -4.04
N ARG A 412 7.90 -3.51 -3.58
CA ARG A 412 8.84 -4.39 -4.32
C ARG A 412 8.31 -4.83 -5.68
N LYS A 413 7.01 -5.11 -5.80
CA LYS A 413 6.38 -5.45 -7.09
C LYS A 413 6.48 -4.28 -8.07
N VAL A 414 6.15 -3.07 -7.62
CA VAL A 414 6.28 -1.83 -8.41
C VAL A 414 7.73 -1.60 -8.85
N PHE A 415 8.70 -1.73 -7.94
CA PHE A 415 10.12 -1.56 -8.30
C PHE A 415 10.60 -2.57 -9.35
N ARG A 416 10.23 -3.84 -9.19
CA ARG A 416 10.58 -4.88 -10.17
C ARG A 416 9.95 -4.58 -11.52
N LEU A 417 8.70 -4.15 -11.54
CA LEU A 417 8.01 -3.75 -12.78
C LEU A 417 8.70 -2.57 -13.45
N MET A 418 9.08 -1.52 -12.71
CA MET A 418 9.79 -0.37 -13.27
C MET A 418 11.13 -0.78 -13.90
N ARG A 419 11.89 -1.65 -13.23
CA ARG A 419 13.14 -2.22 -13.77
C ARG A 419 12.87 -3.06 -15.02
N GLN A 420 11.84 -3.89 -15.01
CA GLN A 420 11.44 -4.69 -16.17
C GLN A 420 11.09 -3.81 -17.37
N LEU A 421 10.24 -2.79 -17.19
CA LEU A 421 9.87 -1.84 -18.24
C LEU A 421 11.11 -1.15 -18.82
N SER A 422 12.05 -0.75 -17.96
CA SER A 422 13.31 -0.14 -18.40
C SER A 422 14.16 -1.13 -19.23
N HIS A 423 14.25 -2.40 -18.81
CA HIS A 423 14.94 -3.46 -19.56
C HIS A 423 14.28 -3.77 -20.91
N GLU A 424 12.97 -3.60 -21.02
CA GLU A 424 12.22 -3.71 -22.27
C GLU A 424 12.40 -2.49 -23.19
N GLY A 425 13.21 -1.49 -22.79
CA GLY A 425 13.49 -0.29 -23.56
C GLY A 425 12.40 0.79 -23.47
N LYS A 426 11.45 0.66 -22.53
CA LYS A 426 10.43 1.68 -22.29
C LYS A 426 11.04 2.88 -21.57
N THR A 427 10.53 4.07 -21.88
CA THR A 427 10.93 5.29 -21.16
C THR A 427 10.10 5.39 -19.89
N VAL A 428 10.74 5.56 -18.73
CA VAL A 428 10.03 5.62 -17.45
C VAL A 428 10.34 6.94 -16.75
N ILE A 429 9.28 7.67 -16.40
CA ILE A 429 9.35 8.94 -15.68
C ILE A 429 8.76 8.73 -14.29
N LEU A 430 9.53 9.01 -13.25
CA LEU A 430 9.14 8.84 -11.85
C LEU A 430 9.03 10.19 -11.13
N CYS A 431 7.89 10.43 -10.50
CA CYS A 431 7.75 11.43 -9.44
C CYS A 431 7.78 10.70 -8.10
N THR A 432 8.63 11.14 -7.18
CA THR A 432 8.68 10.55 -5.85
C THR A 432 9.19 11.55 -4.81
N HIS A 433 8.70 11.41 -3.58
CA HIS A 433 9.28 12.06 -2.40
C HIS A 433 10.33 11.18 -1.69
N ASP A 434 10.50 9.93 -2.14
CA ASP A 434 11.55 9.05 -1.68
C ASP A 434 12.85 9.34 -2.44
N MET A 435 13.77 10.06 -1.78
CA MET A 435 15.05 10.45 -2.36
C MET A 435 16.00 9.27 -2.52
N ASP A 436 15.89 8.23 -1.68
CA ASP A 436 16.68 7.01 -1.81
C ASP A 436 16.30 6.26 -3.08
N LEU A 437 15.00 6.15 -3.34
CA LEU A 437 14.50 5.60 -4.60
C LEU A 437 14.95 6.43 -5.81
N ALA A 438 14.77 7.75 -5.76
CA ALA A 438 15.18 8.61 -6.87
C ALA A 438 16.67 8.46 -7.18
N TYR A 439 17.50 8.37 -6.14
CA TYR A 439 18.94 8.17 -6.26
C TYR A 439 19.32 6.80 -6.82
N GLU A 440 18.70 5.71 -6.35
CA GLU A 440 19.05 4.35 -6.76
C GLU A 440 18.57 4.01 -8.19
N TRP A 441 17.37 4.48 -8.56
CA TRP A 441 16.70 4.01 -9.76
C TRP A 441 16.88 4.92 -10.99
N ALA A 442 17.00 6.24 -10.81
CA ALA A 442 17.04 7.17 -11.93
C ALA A 442 18.44 7.23 -12.57
N GLU A 443 18.49 7.46 -13.88
CA GLU A 443 19.74 7.79 -14.60
C GLU A 443 19.96 9.31 -14.66
N ARG A 444 18.85 10.05 -14.65
CA ARG A 444 18.80 11.50 -14.73
C ARG A 444 17.73 12.01 -13.78
N ILE A 445 18.02 13.12 -13.12
CA ILE A 445 17.10 13.79 -12.21
C ILE A 445 16.89 15.24 -12.68
N VAL A 446 15.63 15.60 -12.83
CA VAL A 446 15.20 16.98 -13.12
C VAL A 446 14.52 17.54 -11.89
N VAL A 447 15.04 18.64 -11.36
CA VAL A 447 14.53 19.31 -10.16
C VAL A 447 13.73 20.53 -10.58
N LEU A 448 12.45 20.55 -10.22
CA LEU A 448 11.52 21.62 -10.53
C LEU A 448 11.29 22.55 -9.34
N ARG A 449 11.22 23.85 -9.64
CA ARG A 449 10.83 24.89 -8.68
C ARG A 449 10.00 25.95 -9.39
N LYS A 450 8.78 26.18 -8.89
CA LYS A 450 7.85 27.23 -9.39
C LYS A 450 7.67 27.22 -10.92
N GLY A 451 7.63 26.05 -11.54
CA GLY A 451 7.40 25.90 -12.98
C GLY A 451 8.62 25.96 -13.88
N GLU A 452 9.82 26.02 -13.31
CA GLU A 452 11.10 26.09 -14.01
C GLU A 452 12.01 24.92 -13.61
N VAL A 453 12.93 24.56 -14.49
CA VAL A 453 13.97 23.56 -14.24
C VAL A 453 15.13 24.25 -13.52
N LEU A 454 15.40 23.84 -12.28
CA LEU A 454 16.50 24.39 -11.48
C LEU A 454 17.73 23.49 -11.48
N GLY A 455 17.55 22.19 -11.68
CA GLY A 455 18.63 21.22 -11.82
C GLY A 455 18.26 20.14 -12.82
N ASP A 456 19.23 19.71 -13.62
CA ASP A 456 19.05 18.70 -14.65
C ASP A 456 20.38 17.97 -14.87
N ALA A 457 20.58 16.88 -14.15
CA ALA A 457 21.86 16.18 -14.09
C ALA A 457 21.71 14.73 -13.62
N THR A 458 22.80 13.99 -13.50
CA THR A 458 22.79 12.65 -12.90
C THR A 458 22.41 12.72 -11.41
N PRO A 459 21.90 11.64 -10.79
CA PRO A 459 21.60 11.63 -9.36
C PRO A 459 22.77 12.06 -8.49
N SER A 460 23.99 11.58 -8.78
CA SER A 460 25.20 11.93 -8.04
C SER A 460 25.50 13.42 -8.07
N GLU A 461 25.32 14.08 -9.22
CA GLU A 461 25.53 15.52 -9.37
C GLU A 461 24.45 16.33 -8.63
N ILE A 462 23.17 15.96 -8.79
CA ILE A 462 22.06 16.66 -8.13
C ILE A 462 22.18 16.59 -6.60
N PHE A 463 22.49 15.42 -6.04
CA PHE A 463 22.56 15.27 -4.59
C PHE A 463 23.91 15.70 -3.99
N ALA A 464 24.94 15.94 -4.80
CA ALA A 464 26.17 16.59 -4.37
C ALA A 464 26.01 18.11 -4.25
N ASP A 465 25.09 18.72 -5.01
CA ASP A 465 24.80 20.14 -4.96
C ASP A 465 23.96 20.52 -3.72
N THR A 466 24.64 20.77 -2.61
CA THR A 466 24.00 21.18 -1.36
C THR A 466 23.21 22.48 -1.46
N ALA A 467 23.60 23.41 -2.35
CA ALA A 467 22.89 24.67 -2.54
C ALA A 467 21.55 24.43 -3.22
N LEU A 468 21.53 23.62 -4.29
CA LEU A 468 20.31 23.18 -4.98
C LEU A 468 19.36 22.46 -4.02
N LEU A 469 19.87 21.51 -3.24
CA LEU A 469 19.05 20.77 -2.26
C LEU A 469 18.43 21.70 -1.21
N HIS A 470 19.21 22.65 -0.69
CA HIS A 470 18.72 23.62 0.29
C HIS A 470 17.67 24.57 -0.30
N GLU A 471 17.91 25.10 -1.51
CA GLU A 471 17.00 26.03 -2.19
C GLU A 471 15.64 25.38 -2.56
N THR A 472 15.70 24.09 -2.91
CA THR A 472 14.52 23.29 -3.26
C THR A 472 13.91 22.58 -2.05
N HIS A 473 14.60 22.60 -0.92
CA HIS A 473 14.34 21.83 0.30
C HIS A 473 14.05 20.35 -0.01
N LEU A 474 14.88 19.78 -0.87
CA LEU A 474 14.95 18.35 -1.07
C LEU A 474 15.86 17.75 0.01
N ASP A 475 15.46 16.59 0.51
CA ASP A 475 16.27 15.83 1.46
C ASP A 475 17.43 15.13 0.76
N THR A 476 18.57 15.00 1.44
CA THR A 476 19.66 14.14 0.96
C THR A 476 19.28 12.66 1.16
N PRO A 477 19.49 11.77 0.17
CA PRO A 477 19.32 10.33 0.31
C PRO A 477 20.06 9.82 1.55
N ARG A 478 19.46 8.88 2.29
CA ARG A 478 20.02 8.32 3.51
C ARG A 478 21.39 7.69 3.25
N MET A 479 21.57 7.04 2.11
CA MET A 479 22.87 6.47 1.70
C MET A 479 23.98 7.53 1.62
N LEU A 480 23.66 8.75 1.18
CA LEU A 480 24.61 9.85 1.06
C LEU A 480 24.80 10.63 2.38
N ARG A 481 23.81 10.63 3.27
CA ARG A 481 23.98 11.21 4.62
C ARG A 481 25.07 10.49 5.41
N CYS A 482 25.14 9.16 5.28
CA CYS A 482 26.16 8.35 5.93
C CYS A 482 27.58 8.60 5.37
N SER A 483 27.72 8.99 4.09
CA SER A 483 29.03 9.31 3.50
C SER A 483 29.49 10.75 3.82
N LEU A 484 28.57 11.72 3.89
CA LEU A 484 28.88 13.12 4.18
C LEU A 484 29.20 13.41 5.65
N GLN A 485 28.73 12.59 6.59
CA GLN A 485 29.06 12.71 8.02
C GLN A 485 30.48 12.21 8.38
N SER A 486 31.28 11.76 7.39
CA SER A 486 32.61 11.20 7.62
C SER A 486 33.76 12.21 7.73
N ASN A 487 33.51 13.53 7.58
CA ASN A 487 34.58 14.54 7.53
C ASN A 487 34.90 15.30 8.84
N THR A 488 34.33 14.94 9.98
CA THR A 488 34.88 15.34 11.28
C THR A 488 34.63 14.24 12.32
N ILE A 489 35.58 13.33 12.45
CA ILE A 489 35.62 12.38 13.56
C ILE A 489 36.96 12.61 14.28
N PRO A 490 36.97 12.99 15.58
CA PRO A 490 38.21 13.14 16.35
C PRO A 490 38.91 11.78 16.50
N ARG A 491 40.24 11.82 16.73
CA ARG A 491 41.05 10.59 16.85
C ARG A 491 40.65 9.79 18.11
N PRO A 492 40.77 8.45 18.11
CA PRO A 492 40.30 7.59 19.20
C PRO A 492 41.01 7.78 20.54
N GLU A 493 42.15 8.47 20.55
CA GLU A 493 42.92 8.76 21.76
C GLU A 493 42.25 9.85 22.63
N ASP A 494 41.25 10.57 22.09
CA ASP A 494 40.57 11.69 22.75
C ASP A 494 39.16 11.35 23.29
N LEU A 495 38.75 10.07 23.34
CA LEU A 495 37.43 9.66 23.85
C LEU A 495 37.53 8.92 25.20
N PRO A 496 37.15 9.56 26.33
CA PRO A 496 36.97 8.84 27.59
C PRO A 496 35.70 7.99 27.53
N GLY A 497 35.85 6.67 27.61
CA GLY A 497 34.74 5.69 27.63
C GLY A 497 34.42 5.15 26.24
N SER A 498 35.04 4.02 25.88
CA SER A 498 34.80 3.31 24.63
C SER A 498 33.32 2.92 24.47
N PRO A 499 32.65 3.19 23.33
CA PRO A 499 31.29 2.73 23.11
C PRO A 499 31.27 1.19 23.00
N GLN A 500 30.61 0.53 23.96
CA GLN A 500 30.39 -0.92 23.96
C GLN A 500 29.55 -1.31 22.73
N CYS A 501 30.02 -2.27 21.94
CA CYS A 501 29.28 -2.79 20.78
C CYS A 501 28.72 -4.19 21.07
N TYR A 502 27.59 -4.53 20.43
CA TYR A 502 26.91 -5.81 20.63
C TYR A 502 26.84 -6.61 19.32
N LEU A 503 27.20 -7.89 19.38
CA LEU A 503 27.07 -8.85 18.28
C LEU A 503 25.87 -9.78 18.54
N PRO A 504 24.80 -9.75 17.73
CA PRO A 504 23.64 -10.61 17.93
C PRO A 504 23.92 -12.04 17.46
N LEU A 505 23.63 -13.02 18.33
CA LEU A 505 23.73 -14.46 18.08
C LEU A 505 22.38 -15.13 18.36
N PHE A 506 21.85 -15.88 17.40
CA PHE A 506 20.61 -16.64 17.58
C PHE A 506 20.91 -18.10 17.92
N ILE A 507 20.37 -18.65 19.00
CA ILE A 507 20.61 -20.02 19.46
C ILE A 507 19.31 -20.83 19.44
N HIS A 508 19.31 -21.99 18.79
CA HIS A 508 18.14 -22.86 18.70
C HIS A 508 17.77 -23.55 20.01
N SER A 509 16.46 -23.72 20.24
CA SER A 509 15.90 -24.43 21.39
C SER A 509 16.31 -25.91 21.37
N GLY A 510 16.90 -26.40 22.46
CA GLY A 510 17.35 -27.80 22.60
C GLY A 510 18.84 -28.06 22.31
N ALA A 511 19.58 -27.06 21.84
CA ALA A 511 20.99 -27.23 21.45
C ALA A 511 21.99 -26.90 22.57
N VAL A 512 21.56 -26.23 23.64
CA VAL A 512 22.40 -25.77 24.75
C VAL A 512 21.69 -25.99 26.10
N ARG A 513 22.42 -26.51 27.10
CA ARG A 513 21.99 -26.54 28.51
C ARG A 513 22.48 -25.30 29.25
N ALA A 514 21.59 -24.72 30.04
CA ALA A 514 21.86 -23.53 30.83
C ALA A 514 21.90 -23.85 32.33
N LEU A 515 22.87 -23.27 33.03
CA LEU A 515 22.96 -23.26 34.49
C LEU A 515 22.65 -21.87 35.01
N ILE A 516 21.80 -21.81 36.03
CA ILE A 516 21.60 -20.61 36.84
C ILE A 516 22.07 -20.92 38.26
N VAL A 517 22.98 -20.11 38.78
CA VAL A 517 23.47 -20.23 40.14
C VAL A 517 22.87 -19.11 40.98
N GLY A 518 21.99 -19.46 41.91
CA GLY A 518 21.24 -18.54 42.76
C GLY A 518 19.72 -18.73 42.68
N GLY A 519 19.02 -18.37 43.76
CA GLY A 519 17.58 -18.64 43.91
C GLY A 519 16.67 -17.42 44.07
N GLY A 520 17.21 -16.21 43.91
CA GLY A 520 16.45 -14.96 44.03
C GLY A 520 15.51 -14.68 42.84
N ARG A 521 14.78 -13.56 42.89
CA ARG A 521 13.84 -13.15 41.82
C ARG A 521 14.52 -12.92 40.46
N GLY A 522 15.77 -12.44 40.47
CA GLY A 522 16.57 -12.27 39.25
C GLY A 522 16.85 -13.61 38.56
N ALA A 523 17.22 -14.64 39.33
CA ALA A 523 17.38 -16.00 38.84
C ALA A 523 16.06 -16.56 38.28
N ALA A 524 14.94 -16.32 38.97
CA ALA A 524 13.61 -16.76 38.53
C ALA A 524 13.20 -16.17 37.17
N ALA A 525 13.44 -14.88 36.96
CA ALA A 525 13.14 -14.21 35.70
C ALA A 525 13.94 -14.79 34.52
N LYS A 526 15.22 -15.12 34.75
CA LYS A 526 16.08 -15.76 33.75
C LYS A 526 15.65 -17.20 33.48
N ALA A 527 15.35 -17.98 34.52
CA ALA A 527 14.84 -19.35 34.40
C ALA A 527 13.53 -19.40 33.60
N SER A 528 12.60 -18.49 33.87
CA SER A 528 11.32 -18.39 33.15
C SER A 528 11.52 -18.08 31.66
N THR A 529 12.45 -17.16 31.35
CA THR A 529 12.76 -16.78 29.96
C THR A 529 13.38 -17.94 29.19
N LEU A 530 14.36 -18.62 29.77
CA LEU A 530 15.05 -19.75 29.15
C LEU A 530 14.11 -20.93 28.91
N THR A 531 13.27 -21.26 29.89
CA THR A 531 12.29 -22.35 29.76
C THR A 531 11.17 -22.02 28.79
N ALA A 532 10.71 -20.77 28.69
CA ALA A 532 9.73 -20.35 27.69
C ALA A 532 10.24 -20.48 26.25
N CYS A 533 11.55 -20.37 26.06
CA CYS A 533 12.24 -20.56 24.78
C CYS A 533 12.64 -22.03 24.52
N GLY A 534 12.28 -22.97 25.40
CA GLY A 534 12.56 -24.40 25.23
C GLY A 534 14.00 -24.82 25.53
N LEU A 535 14.77 -24.05 26.31
CA LEU A 535 16.10 -24.47 26.79
C LEU A 535 16.00 -25.29 28.08
N GLN A 536 16.78 -26.37 28.15
CA GLN A 536 16.97 -27.14 29.39
C GLN A 536 17.77 -26.30 30.38
N THR A 537 17.15 -25.99 31.52
CA THR A 537 17.70 -25.08 32.51
C THR A 537 17.80 -25.77 33.87
N ASP A 538 19.00 -25.80 34.42
CA ASP A 538 19.28 -26.34 35.75
C ASP A 538 19.60 -25.19 36.71
N VAL A 539 19.14 -25.29 37.94
CA VAL A 539 19.29 -24.25 38.97
C VAL A 539 20.00 -24.82 40.18
N ILE A 540 21.12 -24.21 40.59
CA ILE A 540 21.83 -24.52 41.83
C ILE A 540 21.63 -23.36 42.80
N ALA A 541 21.03 -23.61 43.95
CA ALA A 541 20.83 -22.59 44.98
C ALA A 541 20.70 -23.22 46.37
N THR A 542 21.14 -22.53 47.41
CA THR A 542 20.91 -22.92 48.81
C THR A 542 19.46 -22.69 49.23
N GLU A 543 18.88 -21.57 48.79
CA GLU A 543 17.50 -21.18 49.02
C GLU A 543 16.87 -20.66 47.72
N VAL A 544 15.57 -20.89 47.52
CA VAL A 544 14.84 -20.49 46.31
C VAL A 544 13.57 -19.72 46.62
N CYS A 545 13.28 -18.74 45.77
CA CYS A 545 12.01 -18.02 45.79
C CYS A 545 10.84 -18.90 45.27
N PRO A 546 9.57 -18.52 45.55
CA PRO A 546 8.39 -19.30 45.15
C PRO A 546 8.30 -19.58 43.65
N ASP A 547 8.78 -18.65 42.82
CA ASP A 547 8.71 -18.77 41.36
C ASP A 547 9.62 -19.88 40.82
N ILE A 548 10.83 -20.05 41.38
CA ILE A 548 11.73 -21.16 41.02
C ILE A 548 11.16 -22.48 41.52
N ARG A 549 10.58 -22.51 42.73
CA ARG A 549 9.93 -23.71 43.26
C ARG A 549 8.78 -24.18 42.37
N ARG A 550 7.94 -23.24 41.92
CA ARG A 550 6.86 -23.51 40.96
C ARG A 550 7.38 -24.05 39.62
N LEU A 551 8.43 -23.44 39.06
CA LEU A 551 9.03 -23.93 37.80
C LEU A 551 9.58 -25.35 37.94
N SER A 552 10.11 -25.72 39.12
CA SER A 552 10.57 -27.08 39.41
C SER A 552 9.40 -28.06 39.56
N GLU A 553 8.32 -27.68 40.25
CA GLU A 553 7.11 -28.51 40.42
C GLU A 553 6.41 -28.79 39.08
N GLU A 554 6.46 -27.83 38.16
CA GLU A 554 5.95 -27.97 36.78
C GLU A 554 6.89 -28.81 35.87
N ASN A 555 7.97 -29.41 36.40
CA ASN A 555 9.02 -30.13 35.66
C ASN A 555 9.67 -29.30 34.52
N ARG A 556 9.74 -27.98 34.67
CA ARG A 556 10.30 -27.07 33.66
C ARG A 556 11.79 -26.79 33.86
N ILE A 557 12.30 -26.99 35.07
CA ILE A 557 13.72 -26.88 35.43
C ILE A 557 14.14 -28.04 36.33
N SER A 558 15.44 -28.38 36.35
CA SER A 558 16.01 -29.25 37.39
C SER A 558 16.57 -28.40 38.52
N LEU A 559 16.10 -28.61 39.75
CA LEU A 559 16.53 -27.83 40.91
C LEU A 559 17.45 -28.65 41.82
N TYR A 560 18.62 -28.09 42.13
CA TYR A 560 19.62 -28.65 43.06
C TYR A 560 19.76 -27.73 44.27
N LEU A 561 19.18 -28.16 45.41
CA LEU A 561 19.20 -27.40 46.67
C LEU A 561 20.53 -27.62 47.42
N ARG A 562 21.59 -26.96 46.96
CA ARG A 562 22.93 -26.97 47.57
C ARG A 562 23.73 -25.74 47.17
N SER A 563 24.84 -25.52 47.87
CA SER A 563 25.83 -24.50 47.47
C SER A 563 26.54 -24.89 46.17
N PHE A 564 26.94 -23.87 45.42
CA PHE A 564 27.85 -24.01 44.27
C PHE A 564 29.21 -24.53 44.72
N VAL A 565 29.75 -25.49 43.97
CA VAL A 565 31.08 -26.07 44.18
C VAL A 565 31.88 -25.90 42.89
N PRO A 566 33.18 -25.55 42.96
CA PRO A 566 34.02 -25.44 41.77
C PRO A 566 33.97 -26.72 40.93
N GLY A 567 33.68 -26.58 39.63
CA GLY A 567 33.44 -27.67 38.69
C GLY A 567 31.98 -27.82 38.28
N ASP A 568 31.03 -27.19 38.98
CA ASP A 568 29.60 -27.26 38.66
C ASP A 568 29.25 -26.63 37.29
N THR A 569 30.11 -25.77 36.75
CA THR A 569 29.89 -25.15 35.44
C THR A 569 30.15 -26.09 34.26
N GLN A 570 30.82 -27.22 34.48
CA GLN A 570 31.45 -28.02 33.43
C GLN A 570 30.53 -28.75 32.42
N PRO A 571 29.23 -29.02 32.67
CA PRO A 571 28.36 -29.51 31.60
C PRO A 571 27.57 -28.40 30.89
N TYR A 572 27.71 -27.13 31.29
CA TYR A 572 26.86 -26.04 30.84
C TYR A 572 27.59 -25.06 29.92
N ARG A 573 26.97 -24.73 28.79
CA ARG A 573 27.52 -23.74 27.84
C ARG A 573 27.00 -22.33 28.08
N LEU A 574 25.92 -22.21 28.84
CA LEU A 574 25.32 -20.95 29.25
C LEU A 574 25.26 -20.93 30.78
N VAL A 575 25.97 -20.00 31.42
CA VAL A 575 26.03 -19.87 32.87
C VAL A 575 25.53 -18.49 33.28
N VAL A 576 24.59 -18.45 34.22
CA VAL A 576 24.06 -17.21 34.77
C VAL A 576 24.36 -17.18 36.25
N ALA A 577 25.28 -16.31 36.66
CA ALA A 577 25.62 -16.07 38.05
C ALA A 577 24.62 -15.04 38.62
N ALA A 578 23.78 -15.49 39.54
CA ALA A 578 22.67 -14.76 40.12
C ALA A 578 22.57 -15.01 41.64
N THR A 579 23.72 -15.18 42.31
CA THR A 579 23.77 -15.53 43.73
C THR A 579 23.45 -14.35 44.65
N GLY A 580 23.60 -13.13 44.14
CA GLY A 580 23.48 -11.89 44.93
C GLY A 580 24.76 -11.52 45.69
N ASP A 581 25.80 -12.36 45.65
CA ASP A 581 27.14 -12.06 46.14
C ASP A 581 28.08 -11.84 44.95
N SER A 582 28.57 -10.61 44.79
CA SER A 582 29.47 -10.22 43.69
C SER A 582 30.78 -11.02 43.68
N ARG A 583 31.31 -11.42 44.86
CA ARG A 583 32.56 -12.20 44.91
C ARG A 583 32.34 -13.63 44.40
N LEU A 584 31.22 -14.24 44.79
CA LEU A 584 30.85 -15.58 44.36
C LEU A 584 30.46 -15.59 42.88
N ASP A 585 29.69 -14.61 42.42
CA ASP A 585 29.35 -14.45 41.00
C ASP A 585 30.62 -14.28 40.15
N HIS A 586 31.63 -13.55 40.65
CA HIS A 586 32.93 -13.42 39.98
C HIS A 586 33.67 -14.74 39.85
N ALA A 587 33.67 -15.57 40.90
CA ALA A 587 34.29 -16.88 40.87
C ALA A 587 33.58 -17.81 39.86
N ILE A 588 32.24 -17.81 39.85
CA ILE A 588 31.42 -18.60 38.92
C ILE A 588 31.68 -18.19 37.47
N CYS A 589 31.68 -16.88 37.17
CA CYS A 589 31.94 -16.38 35.83
C CYS A 589 33.37 -16.63 35.37
N ARG A 590 34.36 -16.56 36.27
CA ARG A 590 35.75 -16.92 35.95
C ARG A 590 35.87 -18.40 35.59
N GLU A 591 35.26 -19.29 36.36
CA GLU A 591 35.26 -20.72 36.06
C GLU A 591 34.55 -21.02 34.72
N ALA A 592 33.41 -20.36 34.47
CA ALA A 592 32.72 -20.47 33.18
C ALA A 592 33.58 -19.97 32.01
N ALA A 593 34.34 -18.89 32.20
CA ALA A 593 35.27 -18.37 31.20
C ALA A 593 36.43 -19.35 30.92
N ASP A 594 37.01 -19.96 31.95
CA ASP A 594 38.09 -20.95 31.83
C ASP A 594 37.67 -22.18 31.00
N HIS A 595 36.36 -22.49 30.99
CA HIS A 595 35.77 -23.58 30.21
C HIS A 595 35.09 -23.13 28.90
N SER A 596 35.30 -21.89 28.48
CA SER A 596 34.73 -21.31 27.25
C SER A 596 33.19 -21.35 27.21
N SER A 597 32.55 -21.19 28.36
CA SER A 597 31.10 -21.06 28.48
C SER A 597 30.69 -19.59 28.42
N LEU A 598 29.56 -19.31 27.77
CA LEU A 598 28.97 -17.98 27.81
C LEU A 598 28.47 -17.71 29.22
N TYR A 599 28.88 -16.58 29.82
CA TYR A 599 28.45 -16.20 31.16
C TYR A 599 27.78 -14.82 31.23
N ALA A 600 26.79 -14.72 32.11
CA ALA A 600 26.16 -13.46 32.50
C ALA A 600 26.20 -13.31 34.02
N MET A 601 26.54 -12.12 34.48
CA MET A 601 26.66 -11.77 35.88
C MET A 601 25.57 -10.77 36.25
N LEU A 602 24.66 -11.15 37.15
CA LEU A 602 23.56 -10.26 37.54
C LEU A 602 24.00 -9.18 38.55
N SER A 603 25.04 -9.43 39.33
CA SER A 603 25.58 -8.47 40.30
C SER A 603 26.35 -7.31 39.66
N ASP A 604 26.98 -7.54 38.51
CA ASP A 604 27.66 -6.52 37.69
C ASP A 604 27.38 -6.80 36.20
N PRO A 605 26.27 -6.26 35.65
CA PRO A 605 25.88 -6.49 34.27
C PRO A 605 26.93 -6.07 33.24
N ASP A 606 27.71 -5.01 33.52
CA ASP A 606 28.70 -4.46 32.59
C ASP A 606 29.88 -5.41 32.36
N ARG A 607 30.10 -6.36 33.29
CA ARG A 607 31.12 -7.42 33.19
C ARG A 607 30.58 -8.73 32.62
N SER A 608 29.32 -8.76 32.19
CA SER A 608 28.76 -9.93 31.51
C SER A 608 29.39 -10.07 30.12
N LEU A 609 29.66 -11.30 29.69
CA LEU A 609 30.09 -11.54 28.31
C LEU A 609 28.93 -11.40 27.32
N PHE A 610 27.70 -11.58 27.81
CA PHE A 610 26.50 -11.46 26.99
C PHE A 610 25.31 -10.89 27.77
N HIS A 611 24.40 -10.26 27.02
CA HIS A 611 23.11 -9.80 27.51
C HIS A 611 21.96 -10.56 26.84
N PHE A 612 20.97 -10.91 27.64
CA PHE A 612 19.72 -11.46 27.16
C PHE A 612 18.83 -10.34 26.62
N ALA A 613 18.49 -10.37 25.32
CA ALA A 613 17.45 -9.54 24.73
C ALA A 613 16.20 -10.41 24.47
N ALA A 614 15.07 -10.04 25.06
CA ALA A 614 13.85 -10.84 25.04
C ALA A 614 13.09 -10.69 23.71
N THR A 615 13.55 -11.37 22.67
CA THR A 615 12.77 -11.68 21.47
C THR A 615 12.77 -13.20 21.25
N GLY A 616 12.20 -13.92 22.21
CA GLY A 616 12.02 -15.36 22.12
C GLY A 616 10.90 -15.72 21.15
N GLN A 617 11.22 -16.35 20.03
CA GLN A 617 10.26 -17.14 19.26
C GLN A 617 10.35 -18.59 19.75
N ARG A 618 9.29 -19.41 19.58
CA ARG A 618 9.27 -20.83 19.97
C ARG A 618 10.44 -21.68 19.40
N ALA A 619 11.23 -21.15 18.47
CA ALA A 619 12.33 -21.81 17.79
C ALA A 619 13.75 -21.49 18.35
N GLY A 620 13.91 -20.57 19.31
CA GLY A 620 15.23 -20.20 19.86
C GLY A 620 15.28 -18.87 20.62
N ILE A 621 16.48 -18.50 21.07
CA ILE A 621 16.77 -17.25 21.81
C ILE A 621 17.80 -16.39 21.07
N GLU A 622 17.60 -15.08 21.05
CA GLU A 622 18.59 -14.12 20.58
C GLU A 622 19.41 -13.60 21.78
N ILE A 623 20.74 -13.71 21.68
CA ILE A 623 21.70 -13.29 22.69
C ILE A 623 22.61 -12.24 22.08
N ALA A 624 22.83 -11.13 22.78
CA ALA A 624 23.77 -10.10 22.39
C ALA A 624 25.10 -10.31 23.11
N VAL A 625 26.17 -10.65 22.38
CA VAL A 625 27.52 -10.82 22.95
C VAL A 625 28.25 -9.49 22.93
N HIS A 626 28.94 -9.18 24.03
CA HIS A 626 29.82 -8.01 24.12
C HIS A 626 30.98 -8.14 23.16
N SER A 627 31.23 -7.08 22.39
CA SER A 627 32.41 -6.97 21.56
C SER A 627 32.86 -5.52 21.47
N ARG A 628 34.15 -5.31 21.28
CA ARG A 628 34.70 -3.98 20.96
C ARG A 628 34.40 -3.56 19.52
N TYR A 629 33.89 -4.47 18.68
CA TYR A 629 33.70 -4.25 17.25
C TYR A 629 32.34 -4.76 16.77
N ARG A 630 31.72 -4.01 15.84
CA ARG A 630 30.49 -4.45 15.16
C ARG A 630 30.85 -5.23 13.91
N LEU A 631 30.79 -6.56 13.96
CA LEU A 631 31.11 -7.46 12.84
C LEU A 631 29.90 -8.35 12.43
N PRO A 632 28.84 -7.78 11.83
CA PRO A 632 27.59 -8.49 11.50
C PRO A 632 27.78 -9.72 10.59
N GLU A 633 28.82 -9.72 9.76
CA GLU A 633 29.11 -10.78 8.80
C GLU A 633 29.50 -12.11 9.46
N LEU A 634 29.91 -12.07 10.73
CA LEU A 634 30.28 -13.26 11.52
C LEU A 634 29.09 -13.97 12.18
N SER A 635 27.94 -13.29 12.27
CA SER A 635 26.77 -13.75 13.06
C SER A 635 26.23 -15.10 12.58
N ALA A 636 26.19 -15.33 11.26
CA ALA A 636 25.66 -16.57 10.68
C ALA A 636 26.62 -17.77 10.82
N GLY A 637 27.94 -17.53 10.72
CA GLY A 637 28.95 -18.58 10.89
C GLY A 637 29.16 -18.97 12.35
N LEU A 638 29.12 -17.99 13.26
CA LEU A 638 29.17 -18.24 14.71
C LEU A 638 27.93 -19.00 15.18
N ARG A 639 26.74 -18.68 14.68
CA ARG A 639 25.49 -19.37 15.04
C ARG A 639 25.56 -20.89 14.93
N ASP A 640 26.05 -21.40 13.79
CA ASP A 640 26.06 -22.84 13.52
C ASP A 640 27.17 -23.58 14.30
N LYS A 641 28.21 -22.86 14.75
CA LYS A 641 29.40 -23.42 15.42
C LYS A 641 29.47 -23.19 16.94
N VAL A 642 28.72 -22.23 17.48
CA VAL A 642 28.50 -22.05 18.93
C VAL A 642 27.91 -23.33 19.57
N LEU A 643 27.33 -24.21 18.75
CA LEU A 643 26.83 -25.52 19.14
C LEU A 643 27.93 -26.55 19.45
N THR A 644 29.17 -26.35 19.00
CA THR A 644 30.28 -27.31 19.16
C THR A 644 31.34 -26.86 20.17
N SER A 645 31.86 -25.63 20.07
CA SER A 645 32.82 -25.04 21.02
C SER A 645 33.02 -23.54 20.75
N LEU A 646 33.29 -22.75 21.79
CA LEU A 646 33.71 -21.35 21.66
C LEU A 646 35.24 -21.26 21.86
N PRO A 647 35.97 -20.47 21.06
CA PRO A 647 37.41 -20.31 21.23
C PRO A 647 37.74 -19.43 22.45
N ILE A 648 38.79 -19.82 23.20
CA ILE A 648 39.29 -19.13 24.42
C ILE A 648 39.72 -17.66 24.17
N SER A 649 39.92 -17.26 22.91
CA SER A 649 40.40 -15.91 22.49
C SER A 649 39.44 -15.19 21.54
N LEU A 650 38.12 -15.36 21.74
CA LEU A 650 37.10 -14.74 20.88
C LEU A 650 37.30 -13.22 20.72
N ASP A 651 37.55 -12.51 21.82
CA ASP A 651 37.74 -11.06 21.80
C ASP A 651 38.99 -10.62 21.02
N ASP A 652 40.14 -11.24 21.27
CA ASP A 652 41.41 -10.91 20.60
C ASP A 652 41.31 -11.10 19.07
N ARG A 653 40.57 -12.13 18.64
CA ARG A 653 40.37 -12.43 17.22
C ARG A 653 39.37 -11.49 16.55
N LEU A 654 38.31 -11.09 17.27
CA LEU A 654 37.39 -10.05 16.80
C LEU A 654 38.10 -8.69 16.70
N GLU A 655 39.05 -8.42 17.60
CA GLU A 655 39.91 -7.23 17.58
C GLU A 655 40.81 -7.19 16.36
N GLU A 656 41.51 -8.29 16.07
CA GLU A 656 42.36 -8.40 14.88
C GLU A 656 41.56 -8.23 13.58
N LEU A 657 40.36 -8.82 13.49
CA LEU A 657 39.46 -8.63 12.36
C LEU A 657 38.93 -7.19 12.27
N GLY A 658 38.67 -6.56 13.40
CA GLY A 658 38.27 -5.15 13.49
C GLY A 658 39.34 -4.21 12.93
N LEU A 659 40.61 -4.42 13.31
CA LEU A 659 41.75 -3.64 12.84
C LEU A 659 41.97 -3.80 11.33
N LEU A 660 41.98 -5.04 10.83
CA LEU A 660 42.12 -5.32 9.39
C LEU A 660 41.01 -4.69 8.56
N ARG A 661 39.75 -4.72 9.08
CA ARG A 661 38.62 -4.07 8.42
C ARG A 661 38.80 -2.56 8.37
N ALA A 662 39.29 -1.94 9.44
CA ALA A 662 39.54 -0.51 9.50
C ALA A 662 40.66 -0.08 8.53
N GLU A 663 41.75 -0.85 8.42
CA GLU A 663 42.82 -0.63 7.44
C GLU A 663 42.35 -0.82 5.99
N TRP A 664 41.55 -1.86 5.74
CA TRP A 664 40.91 -2.04 4.44
C TRP A 664 40.02 -0.85 4.05
N ILE A 665 39.19 -0.36 4.99
CA ILE A 665 38.33 0.80 4.73
C ILE A 665 39.17 2.06 4.46
N ARG A 666 40.26 2.28 5.21
CA ARG A 666 41.18 3.42 5.01
C ARG A 666 41.92 3.39 3.68
N SER A 667 42.32 2.22 3.21
CA SER A 667 43.08 2.06 1.95
C SER A 667 42.23 2.25 0.69
N LYS A 668 40.89 2.13 0.77
CA LYS A 668 39.98 2.27 -0.38
C LYS A 668 40.06 3.62 -1.11
N SER A 669 40.48 4.69 -0.43
CA SER A 669 40.60 6.02 -1.03
C SER A 669 42.03 6.39 -1.44
N GLN A 670 43.03 5.56 -1.13
CA GLN A 670 44.45 5.90 -1.30
C GLN A 670 45.16 4.99 -2.32
N ASP A 671 44.90 3.68 -2.29
CA ASP A 671 45.56 2.70 -3.18
C ASP A 671 44.62 1.50 -3.42
N GLU A 672 44.17 1.35 -4.67
CA GLU A 672 43.23 0.30 -5.06
C GLU A 672 43.84 -1.11 -5.00
N ALA A 673 45.15 -1.23 -5.25
CA ALA A 673 45.86 -2.51 -5.17
C ALA A 673 46.01 -2.96 -3.71
N LEU A 674 46.35 -2.02 -2.81
CA LEU A 674 46.39 -2.25 -1.37
C LEU A 674 45.00 -2.56 -0.79
N ALA A 675 43.96 -1.85 -1.25
CA ALA A 675 42.59 -2.11 -0.80
C ALA A 675 42.09 -3.50 -1.21
N ARG A 676 42.46 -3.98 -2.41
CA ARG A 676 42.16 -5.34 -2.86
C ARG A 676 42.92 -6.39 -2.06
N SER A 677 44.20 -6.17 -1.74
CA SER A 677 45.00 -7.11 -0.95
C SER A 677 44.52 -7.20 0.50
N LEU A 678 44.19 -6.07 1.14
CA LEU A 678 43.63 -6.03 2.49
C LEU A 678 42.22 -6.62 2.55
N ARG A 679 41.41 -6.45 1.50
CA ARG A 679 40.12 -7.13 1.38
C ARG A 679 40.29 -8.65 1.36
N LEU A 680 41.20 -9.16 0.52
CA LEU A 680 41.51 -10.59 0.44
C LEU A 680 42.06 -11.11 1.78
N ALA A 681 42.93 -10.36 2.44
CA ALA A 681 43.44 -10.71 3.76
C ALA A 681 42.32 -10.78 4.80
N TYR A 682 41.41 -9.79 4.83
CA TYR A 682 40.24 -9.77 5.70
C TYR A 682 39.30 -10.95 5.41
N GLU A 683 38.94 -11.19 4.15
CA GLU A 683 38.07 -12.31 3.75
C GLU A 683 38.70 -13.68 4.11
N ASN A 684 40.00 -13.85 3.88
CA ASN A 684 40.73 -15.06 4.26
C ASN A 684 40.79 -15.25 5.78
N LYS A 685 40.92 -14.16 6.55
CA LYS A 685 40.99 -14.21 8.01
C LYS A 685 39.63 -14.43 8.65
N VAL A 686 38.56 -13.86 8.08
CA VAL A 686 37.17 -14.18 8.43
C VAL A 686 36.90 -15.66 8.17
N LYS A 687 37.30 -16.18 7.02
CA LYS A 687 37.15 -17.59 6.67
C LYS A 687 37.95 -18.48 7.62
N SER A 688 39.22 -18.18 7.87
CA SER A 688 40.07 -18.90 8.82
C SER A 688 39.51 -18.84 10.25
N PHE A 689 38.96 -17.70 10.67
CA PHE A 689 38.31 -17.56 11.96
C PHE A 689 37.10 -18.48 12.06
N ILE A 690 36.18 -18.45 11.09
CA ILE A 690 35.02 -19.35 11.05
C ILE A 690 35.44 -20.82 10.99
N ASP A 691 36.46 -21.14 10.18
CA ASP A 691 36.98 -22.50 10.02
C ASP A 691 37.66 -23.01 11.29
N SER A 692 38.37 -22.14 12.03
CA SER A 692 39.02 -22.47 13.31
C SER A 692 38.05 -22.79 14.45
N ILE A 693 36.76 -22.51 14.26
CA ILE A 693 35.69 -22.83 15.21
C ILE A 693 35.13 -24.25 14.89
N THR A 694 35.87 -25.09 14.16
CA THR A 694 35.41 -26.45 13.81
C THR A 694 36.11 -27.56 14.59
N LEU A 695 35.26 -28.28 15.34
CA LEU A 695 35.36 -29.56 16.05
C LEU A 695 36.31 -29.62 17.26
#